data_AF-Q8YK11-F1
#
_entry.id   AF-Q8YK11-F1
#
_cell.length_a   1.000
_cell.length_b   1.000
_cell.length_c   1.000
_cell.angle_alpha   90.00
_cell.angle_beta   90.00
_cell.angle_gamma   90.00
#
_symmetry.space_group_name_H-M   'P 1'
#
loop_
_entity.id
_entity.type
_entity.pdbx_description
1 polymer ?
#
loop_
_entity_poly.entity_id
_entity_poly.type
_entity_poly.pdbx_seq_one_letter_code
_entity_poly.pdbx_strand_id
1 'polypeptide(L)'
;MSLQVLNDAATNNKPVEVTKTSPCPHCSKPDWCYSIGELTVCNRDAEPAFGWERTSKRDRNGKPYYAPATAKKSPRPQGKEEYVYTNTEGNPLIKVTIIRPGKVKDKDVFQEYWDGKRWAKAKDLNAELKRSHQQQVTIYRYSDVRQAIASGKPVFVVEGERIADSLWARGIAATTNIGGAGKYRSYGNYQSALEGANLVLCPDRDEPGLKHMEDINSDFPDAKWLYAPPSDFYWTHLPKHGGLDIQDWIDSGATTKDILQAIEDRRIVVDALNKTLELEAERDRPTESKLEQKLNAIRAVWGSRLRWNMLKKQVELDGKRLPLDRIDLKVAIDVHIDISKEQAKSVVLELALANSYSPVVEYLQSVERRYPNVDVSLLDKLAERYFGTNDPLHAALMKRTLIAAVARAFEPGCKHDEITILQGKQKSLKSTFWEILAGEEFFTDDLNGTEKDEVLKISQYWILEYAEFENSYKKKDVSQLKAFLSRKKDSMRRPYGTDIEDFPRPSILVGTTNLDEFLYDPTGERRFWVIKVLFKKIPIKMLQQERDLIWAAAVAAYRNGEQWRLTEVEDEWLDAANKQYQSTDTWEEAVMAWAELQKEVSVGEILSDVLKIELAKQSKAEQNRVAAILRSHGWTRGDRKRVNGRLIRPWVRPQQEVEQEVERGVEQEVERGVEQEVEQPQALVTTDLEPECSTCSTNSPQTFPNFDSNNETAQWIAPQTAAPFVTPQETTPTEANEKSLEGQGVEQPVDEPQTQSPQVIEECSTPCFTSGSSLELSFEQKLMGNVALIRESIADQCWGLIATLTEEWTSEFKSAVWKELTPQERQAVKQLKALE
;
A
#
# COMPACT_ATOMS: atom_id res chain seq x y z
N MET A 1 -18.74 -43.18 20.50
CA MET A 1 -19.53 -43.51 21.70
C MET A 1 -20.30 -42.27 22.12
N SER A 2 -21.55 -42.42 22.58
CA SER A 2 -22.54 -41.34 22.66
C SER A 2 -22.34 -40.38 23.84
N LEU A 3 -22.85 -39.15 23.67
CA LEU A 3 -22.94 -38.07 24.65
C LEU A 3 -23.74 -38.40 25.94
N GLN A 4 -24.21 -39.65 26.11
CA GLN A 4 -25.03 -40.06 27.25
C GLN A 4 -24.24 -40.33 28.54
N VAL A 5 -22.94 -40.64 28.45
CA VAL A 5 -22.12 -41.01 29.63
C VAL A 5 -21.71 -39.79 30.48
N LEU A 6 -21.80 -38.57 29.94
CA LEU A 6 -21.41 -37.34 30.64
C LEU A 6 -22.51 -36.73 31.54
N ASN A 7 -23.75 -37.22 31.49
CA ASN A 7 -24.83 -36.72 32.35
C ASN A 7 -24.84 -37.35 33.75
N ASP A 8 -24.31 -38.57 33.92
CA ASP A 8 -24.51 -39.35 35.15
C ASP A 8 -23.58 -38.95 36.31
N ALA A 9 -22.58 -38.10 36.07
CA ALA A 9 -21.62 -37.66 37.09
C ALA A 9 -22.01 -36.36 37.83
N ALA A 10 -23.03 -35.62 37.36
CA ALA A 10 -23.34 -34.26 37.84
C ALA A 10 -24.64 -34.14 38.67
N THR A 11 -25.46 -35.20 38.78
CA THR A 11 -26.75 -35.13 39.50
C THR A 11 -27.05 -36.36 40.35
N ASN A 12 -26.71 -36.30 41.64
CA ASN A 12 -27.36 -37.11 42.66
C ASN A 12 -27.98 -36.24 43.77
N ASN A 13 -28.57 -35.11 43.35
CA ASN A 13 -29.25 -34.15 44.21
C ASN A 13 -30.75 -34.47 44.30
N LYS A 14 -31.07 -35.65 44.85
CA LYS A 14 -32.47 -36.05 45.09
C LYS A 14 -33.07 -35.21 46.23
N PRO A 15 -34.34 -34.77 46.13
CA PRO A 15 -35.02 -34.10 47.24
C PRO A 15 -35.05 -34.99 48.49
N VAL A 16 -34.53 -34.48 49.60
CA VAL A 16 -34.63 -35.10 50.93
C VAL A 16 -35.73 -34.39 51.68
N GLU A 17 -36.84 -35.08 51.96
CA GLU A 17 -37.93 -34.51 52.74
C GLU A 17 -37.50 -34.23 54.19
N VAL A 18 -38.01 -33.14 54.76
CA VAL A 18 -37.79 -32.81 56.17
C VAL A 18 -38.51 -33.83 57.07
N THR A 19 -38.00 -34.03 58.29
CA THR A 19 -38.49 -35.06 59.21
C THR A 19 -38.74 -34.50 60.62
N LYS A 20 -39.26 -35.32 61.54
CA LYS A 20 -39.44 -34.91 62.95
C LYS A 20 -38.12 -34.63 63.68
N THR A 21 -37.02 -35.25 63.27
CA THR A 21 -35.68 -35.03 63.83
C THR A 21 -34.89 -33.95 63.10
N SER A 22 -35.31 -33.55 61.90
CA SER A 22 -34.74 -32.45 61.12
C SER A 22 -35.86 -31.69 60.39
N PRO A 23 -36.61 -30.81 61.08
CA PRO A 23 -37.71 -30.06 60.48
C PRO A 23 -37.22 -28.94 59.56
N CYS A 24 -38.11 -28.40 58.72
CA CYS A 24 -37.79 -27.29 57.83
C CYS A 24 -37.27 -26.07 58.61
N PRO A 25 -36.10 -25.50 58.29
CA PRO A 25 -35.55 -24.37 59.03
C PRO A 25 -36.41 -23.10 58.95
N HIS A 26 -37.22 -22.94 57.90
CA HIS A 26 -38.05 -21.74 57.66
C HIS A 26 -39.39 -21.77 58.39
N CYS A 27 -40.09 -22.90 58.37
CA CYS A 27 -41.43 -23.02 58.97
C CYS A 27 -41.49 -23.90 60.23
N SER A 28 -40.36 -24.49 60.63
CA SER A 28 -40.22 -25.40 61.78
C SER A 28 -41.17 -26.61 61.76
N LYS A 29 -41.62 -27.02 60.56
CA LYS A 29 -42.52 -28.17 60.38
C LYS A 29 -41.77 -29.42 59.89
N PRO A 30 -42.17 -30.63 60.32
CA PRO A 30 -41.48 -31.88 60.06
C PRO A 30 -41.98 -32.62 58.80
N ASP A 31 -42.64 -31.91 57.88
CA ASP A 31 -43.35 -32.46 56.72
C ASP A 31 -43.42 -31.47 55.55
N TRP A 32 -43.67 -32.00 54.34
CA TRP A 32 -43.95 -31.31 53.06
C TRP A 32 -42.86 -30.39 52.50
N CYS A 33 -41.86 -29.99 53.28
CA CYS A 33 -40.70 -29.25 52.80
C CYS A 33 -39.57 -30.23 52.47
N TYR A 34 -38.58 -29.79 51.68
CA TYR A 34 -37.46 -30.64 51.30
C TYR A 34 -36.17 -29.83 51.18
N SER A 35 -35.04 -30.53 51.20
CA SER A 35 -33.72 -30.01 50.86
C SER A 35 -33.14 -30.68 49.62
N ILE A 36 -32.27 -29.97 48.90
CA ILE A 36 -31.49 -30.45 47.77
C ILE A 36 -30.06 -29.97 48.00
N GLY A 37 -29.19 -30.84 48.53
CA GLY A 37 -27.90 -30.44 49.07
C GLY A 37 -28.07 -29.44 50.20
N GLU A 38 -27.42 -28.28 50.10
CA GLU A 38 -27.54 -27.17 51.06
C GLU A 38 -28.72 -26.23 50.79
N LEU A 39 -29.45 -26.40 49.67
CA LEU A 39 -30.66 -25.63 49.39
C LEU A 39 -31.87 -26.23 50.10
N THR A 40 -32.77 -25.37 50.56
CA THR A 40 -34.04 -25.76 51.17
C THR A 40 -35.21 -25.13 50.43
N VAL A 41 -36.35 -25.84 50.38
CA VAL A 41 -37.61 -25.34 49.81
C VAL A 41 -38.69 -25.40 50.87
N CYS A 42 -39.20 -24.22 51.26
CA CYS A 42 -40.35 -24.12 52.14
C CYS A 42 -41.65 -24.08 51.31
N ASN A 43 -42.31 -25.23 51.18
CA ASN A 43 -43.60 -25.30 50.47
C ASN A 43 -44.73 -24.48 51.12
N ARG A 44 -44.54 -24.01 52.36
CA ARG A 44 -45.47 -23.16 53.12
C ARG A 44 -45.18 -21.64 53.03
N ASP A 45 -44.34 -21.21 52.08
CA ASP A 45 -44.03 -19.79 51.79
C ASP A 45 -43.58 -18.95 53.00
N ALA A 46 -42.86 -19.57 53.95
CA ALA A 46 -42.29 -18.85 55.08
C ALA A 46 -41.15 -17.91 54.63
N GLU A 47 -40.95 -16.82 55.36
CA GLU A 47 -39.75 -15.98 55.22
C GLU A 47 -38.47 -16.79 55.52
N PRO A 48 -37.30 -16.39 54.96
CA PRO A 48 -36.05 -17.07 55.24
C PRO A 48 -35.75 -17.11 56.74
N ALA A 49 -35.14 -18.20 57.19
CA ALA A 49 -34.72 -18.35 58.57
C ALA A 49 -33.51 -17.44 58.84
N PHE A 50 -33.21 -17.15 60.09
CA PHE A 50 -31.98 -16.43 60.44
C PHE A 50 -30.76 -17.19 59.90
N GLY A 51 -29.88 -16.50 59.16
CA GLY A 51 -28.75 -17.13 58.46
C GLY A 51 -29.09 -17.77 57.12
N TRP A 52 -30.28 -17.51 56.54
CA TRP A 52 -30.67 -17.95 55.19
C TRP A 52 -31.09 -16.77 54.32
N GLU A 53 -30.91 -16.89 53.01
CA GLU A 53 -31.33 -15.91 52.01
C GLU A 53 -32.20 -16.55 50.91
N ARG A 54 -33.16 -15.78 50.39
CA ARG A 54 -34.07 -16.22 49.33
C ARG A 54 -33.38 -16.05 47.97
N THR A 55 -33.16 -17.14 47.25
CA THR A 55 -32.53 -17.09 45.92
C THR A 55 -33.54 -16.68 44.83
N SER A 56 -33.03 -16.32 43.65
CA SER A 56 -33.83 -16.08 42.44
C SER A 56 -34.33 -17.37 41.78
N LYS A 57 -33.69 -18.52 42.06
CA LYS A 57 -34.06 -19.83 41.51
C LYS A 57 -35.34 -20.34 42.18
N ARG A 58 -36.16 -21.08 41.41
CA ARG A 58 -37.43 -21.66 41.85
C ARG A 58 -37.54 -23.12 41.46
N ASP A 59 -38.29 -23.89 42.24
CA ASP A 59 -38.67 -25.26 41.88
C ASP A 59 -39.73 -25.29 40.76
N ARG A 60 -40.09 -26.50 40.32
CA ARG A 60 -41.12 -26.72 39.28
C ARG A 60 -42.49 -26.13 39.63
N ASN A 61 -42.77 -25.90 40.92
CA ASN A 61 -44.01 -25.33 41.44
C ASN A 61 -43.90 -23.82 41.71
N GLY A 62 -42.79 -23.18 41.30
CA GLY A 62 -42.54 -21.75 41.49
C GLY A 62 -42.08 -21.36 42.89
N LYS A 63 -41.84 -22.32 43.80
CA LYS A 63 -41.38 -22.06 45.17
C LYS A 63 -39.90 -21.66 45.14
N PRO A 64 -39.49 -20.59 45.86
CA PRO A 64 -38.10 -20.17 45.87
C PRO A 64 -37.22 -21.21 46.58
N TYR A 65 -36.00 -21.41 46.09
CA TYR A 65 -34.96 -22.03 46.90
C TYR A 65 -34.41 -21.01 47.89
N TYR A 66 -34.19 -21.45 49.12
CA TYR A 66 -33.42 -20.71 50.13
C TYR A 66 -32.03 -21.32 50.22
N ALA A 67 -31.01 -20.49 50.37
CA ALA A 67 -29.62 -20.87 50.57
C ALA A 67 -29.13 -20.33 51.93
N PRO A 68 -28.11 -20.91 52.56
CA PRO A 68 -27.44 -20.27 53.69
C PRO A 68 -26.90 -18.91 53.26
N ALA A 69 -27.19 -17.88 54.05
CA ALA A 69 -26.89 -16.50 53.71
C ALA A 69 -25.38 -16.29 53.62
N THR A 70 -24.90 -15.85 52.46
CA THR A 70 -23.48 -15.64 52.23
C THR A 70 -22.99 -14.47 53.10
N ALA A 71 -22.00 -14.74 53.97
CA ALA A 71 -21.41 -13.69 54.79
C ALA A 71 -20.85 -12.57 53.90
N LYS A 72 -21.34 -11.35 54.06
CA LYS A 72 -20.78 -10.19 53.36
C LYS A 72 -19.41 -9.87 53.95
N LYS A 73 -18.39 -9.69 53.11
CA LYS A 73 -17.03 -9.35 53.57
C LYS A 73 -17.07 -8.17 54.54
N SER A 74 -16.38 -8.30 55.67
CA SER A 74 -16.27 -7.22 56.65
C SER A 74 -15.59 -5.99 56.02
N PRO A 75 -16.01 -4.75 56.37
CA PRO A 75 -15.34 -3.55 55.87
C PRO A 75 -13.85 -3.56 56.21
N ARG A 76 -12.99 -3.56 55.18
CA ARG A 76 -11.54 -3.60 55.37
C ARG A 76 -11.06 -2.32 56.09
N PRO A 77 -10.10 -2.41 57.02
CA PRO A 77 -9.68 -1.26 57.84
C PRO A 77 -9.05 -0.14 57.00
N GLN A 78 -9.16 1.09 57.50
CA GLN A 78 -8.48 2.25 56.91
C GLN A 78 -6.97 2.16 57.13
N GLY A 79 -6.18 2.61 56.16
CA GLY A 79 -4.72 2.56 56.26
C GLY A 79 -3.99 2.72 54.93
N LYS A 80 -2.66 2.66 55.01
CA LYS A 80 -1.73 2.60 53.88
C LYS A 80 -0.95 1.29 53.98
N GLU A 81 -0.99 0.49 52.92
CA GLU A 81 -0.23 -0.75 52.77
C GLU A 81 0.81 -0.54 51.65
N GLU A 82 2.05 -1.03 51.82
CA GLU A 82 3.14 -0.90 50.85
C GLU A 82 3.85 -2.24 50.65
N TYR A 83 3.95 -2.68 49.39
CA TYR A 83 4.50 -3.98 49.01
C TYR A 83 5.61 -3.79 47.99
N VAL A 84 6.81 -4.28 48.29
CA VAL A 84 7.99 -4.16 47.42
C VAL A 84 8.24 -5.45 46.66
N TYR A 85 8.40 -5.32 45.35
CA TYR A 85 8.81 -6.36 44.42
C TYR A 85 10.25 -6.14 43.99
N THR A 86 11.02 -7.22 43.90
CA THR A 86 12.46 -7.21 43.60
C THR A 86 12.76 -7.84 42.23
N ASN A 87 14.02 -7.78 41.81
CA ASN A 87 14.57 -8.72 40.83
C ASN A 87 14.98 -10.04 41.53
N THR A 88 15.58 -10.97 40.77
CA THR A 88 16.09 -12.26 41.27
C THR A 88 17.29 -12.14 42.23
N GLU A 89 17.99 -11.00 42.23
CA GLU A 89 19.12 -10.70 43.12
C GLU A 89 18.66 -10.07 44.45
N GLY A 90 17.35 -9.79 44.59
CA GLY A 90 16.78 -9.09 45.74
C GLY A 90 16.82 -7.55 45.66
N ASN A 91 17.27 -6.99 44.53
CA ASN A 91 17.28 -5.53 44.32
C ASN A 91 15.84 -5.00 44.15
N PRO A 92 15.43 -3.93 44.87
CA PRO A 92 14.07 -3.39 44.77
C PRO A 92 13.81 -2.77 43.39
N LEU A 93 12.67 -3.10 42.78
CA LEU A 93 12.25 -2.58 41.48
C LEU A 93 10.96 -1.77 41.57
N ILE A 94 9.86 -2.40 41.99
CA ILE A 94 8.52 -1.81 41.96
C ILE A 94 7.89 -1.91 43.34
N LYS A 95 7.34 -0.80 43.84
CA LYS A 95 6.56 -0.76 45.07
C LYS A 95 5.09 -0.49 44.73
N VAL A 96 4.22 -1.42 45.08
CA VAL A 96 2.76 -1.24 45.05
C VAL A 96 2.34 -0.55 46.35
N THR A 97 1.62 0.55 46.24
CA THR A 97 1.05 1.27 47.39
C THR A 97 -0.48 1.24 47.30
N ILE A 98 -1.12 0.79 48.38
CA ILE A 98 -2.58 0.73 48.52
C ILE A 98 -2.99 1.69 49.64
N ILE A 99 -3.89 2.62 49.35
CA ILE A 99 -4.45 3.57 50.33
C ILE A 99 -5.96 3.32 50.45
N ARG A 100 -6.45 3.17 51.68
CA ARG A 100 -7.88 2.99 52.02
C ARG A 100 -8.39 4.22 52.77
N PRO A 101 -8.98 5.23 52.06
CA PRO A 101 -9.33 6.53 52.64
C PRO A 101 -10.63 6.53 53.47
N GLY A 102 -11.36 5.41 53.51
CA GLY A 102 -12.42 5.18 54.51
C GLY A 102 -13.83 5.65 54.16
N LYS A 103 -14.04 6.42 53.08
CA LYS A 103 -15.38 6.72 52.53
C LYS A 103 -15.37 6.86 51.00
N VAL A 104 -16.45 6.39 50.36
CA VAL A 104 -16.83 6.52 48.93
C VAL A 104 -15.89 5.87 47.88
N LYS A 105 -14.58 5.74 48.13
CA LYS A 105 -13.65 4.92 47.32
C LYS A 105 -13.19 3.69 48.10
N ASP A 106 -13.21 2.52 47.46
CA ASP A 106 -12.80 1.24 48.06
C ASP A 106 -11.30 1.15 48.37
N LYS A 107 -10.46 1.64 47.44
CA LYS A 107 -8.99 1.73 47.53
C LYS A 107 -8.45 2.61 46.41
N ASP A 108 -7.39 3.36 46.68
CA ASP A 108 -6.51 3.91 45.65
C ASP A 108 -5.24 3.03 45.58
N VAL A 109 -4.92 2.51 44.39
CA VAL A 109 -3.75 1.63 44.16
C VAL A 109 -2.86 2.28 43.11
N PHE A 110 -1.56 2.40 43.40
CA PHE A 110 -0.57 2.92 42.44
C PHE A 110 0.80 2.25 42.62
N GLN A 111 1.62 2.36 41.57
CA GLN A 111 2.97 1.83 41.54
C GLN A 111 4.01 2.96 41.55
N GLU A 112 5.05 2.78 42.34
CA GLU A 112 6.28 3.57 42.34
C GLU A 112 7.45 2.67 41.95
N TYR A 113 8.44 3.24 41.27
CA TYR A 113 9.58 2.55 40.67
C TYR A 113 10.85 3.05 41.34
N TRP A 114 11.82 2.17 41.56
CA TRP A 114 13.09 2.52 42.18
C TRP A 114 14.01 3.21 41.16
N ASP A 115 14.44 4.45 41.42
CA ASP A 115 15.38 5.18 40.53
C ASP A 115 16.86 4.95 40.92
N GLY A 116 17.13 4.00 41.81
CA GLY A 116 18.43 3.78 42.43
C GLY A 116 18.67 4.59 43.71
N LYS A 117 17.84 5.61 44.00
CA LYS A 117 17.96 6.48 45.20
C LYS A 117 16.64 6.66 45.95
N ARG A 118 15.51 6.65 45.26
CA ARG A 118 14.17 6.88 45.80
C ARG A 118 13.09 6.16 44.98
N TRP A 119 11.90 6.11 45.56
CA TRP A 119 10.68 5.72 44.87
C TRP A 119 10.15 6.91 44.03
N ALA A 120 10.02 6.70 42.73
CA ALA A 120 9.51 7.69 41.77
C ALA A 120 8.24 7.16 41.07
N LYS A 121 7.30 8.03 40.72
CA LYS A 121 6.06 7.61 40.04
C LYS A 121 6.33 7.38 38.55
N ALA A 122 5.54 6.51 37.92
CA ALA A 122 5.74 6.11 36.52
C ALA A 122 5.75 7.28 35.49
N LYS A 123 5.19 8.44 35.83
CA LYS A 123 5.20 9.67 35.01
C LYS A 123 6.46 10.52 35.18
N ASP A 124 7.21 10.30 36.26
CA ASP A 124 8.42 11.04 36.65
C ASP A 124 9.68 10.18 36.39
N LEU A 125 9.55 9.07 35.64
CA LEU A 125 10.58 8.06 35.35
C LEU A 125 10.81 7.92 33.83
N ASN A 126 12.04 7.61 33.41
CA ASN A 126 12.33 7.24 32.02
C ASN A 126 11.53 5.99 31.60
N ALA A 127 10.88 6.04 30.43
CA ALA A 127 10.11 4.95 29.85
C ALA A 127 10.93 3.66 29.63
N GLU A 128 12.22 3.79 29.30
CA GLU A 128 13.15 2.66 29.15
C GLU A 128 13.42 1.99 30.51
N LEU A 129 13.73 2.78 31.53
CA LEU A 129 13.95 2.29 32.90
C LEU A 129 12.68 1.58 33.43
N LYS A 130 11.50 2.19 33.19
CA LYS A 130 10.20 1.60 33.52
C LYS A 130 10.01 0.23 32.86
N ARG A 131 10.27 0.13 31.54
CA ARG A 131 10.15 -1.13 30.79
C ARG A 131 11.11 -2.19 31.33
N SER A 132 12.36 -1.81 31.60
CA SER A 132 13.38 -2.70 32.18
C SER A 132 12.94 -3.24 33.56
N HIS A 133 12.40 -2.39 34.43
CA HIS A 133 11.85 -2.81 35.72
C HIS A 133 10.66 -3.76 35.56
N GLN A 134 9.77 -3.48 34.61
CA GLN A 134 8.61 -4.33 34.30
C GLN A 134 8.96 -5.68 33.67
N GLN A 135 10.18 -5.86 33.16
CA GLN A 135 10.66 -7.13 32.59
C GLN A 135 11.47 -7.96 33.58
N GLN A 136 12.03 -7.33 34.62
CA GLN A 136 12.86 -7.97 35.64
C GLN A 136 12.12 -8.24 36.97
N VAL A 137 10.89 -7.74 37.13
CA VAL A 137 10.11 -7.90 38.34
C VAL A 137 9.73 -9.37 38.56
N THR A 138 9.95 -9.88 39.77
CA THR A 138 9.58 -11.25 40.17
C THR A 138 8.23 -11.30 40.89
N ILE A 139 7.84 -12.49 41.33
CA ILE A 139 6.72 -12.70 42.28
C ILE A 139 6.96 -11.99 43.62
N TYR A 140 5.88 -11.74 44.38
CA TYR A 140 5.96 -11.16 45.72
C TYR A 140 6.71 -12.09 46.70
N ARG A 141 7.59 -11.53 47.54
CA ARG A 141 8.47 -12.28 48.47
C ARG A 141 9.37 -13.35 47.81
N TYR A 142 9.89 -13.06 46.62
CA TYR A 142 10.75 -13.98 45.85
C TYR A 142 11.82 -14.72 46.68
N SER A 143 12.61 -14.01 47.50
CA SER A 143 13.64 -14.62 48.35
C SER A 143 13.09 -15.66 49.32
N ASP A 144 12.03 -15.31 50.05
CA ASP A 144 11.41 -16.15 51.07
C ASP A 144 10.76 -17.38 50.41
N VAL A 145 10.15 -17.18 49.24
CA VAL A 145 9.55 -18.24 48.41
C VAL A 145 10.62 -19.21 47.91
N ARG A 146 11.75 -18.73 47.35
CA ARG A 146 12.85 -19.61 46.93
C ARG A 146 13.44 -20.39 48.12
N GLN A 147 13.51 -19.81 49.32
CA GLN A 147 13.92 -20.52 50.54
C GLN A 147 12.89 -21.60 50.96
N ALA A 148 11.59 -21.32 50.84
CA ALA A 148 10.53 -22.30 51.12
C ALA A 148 10.58 -23.48 50.14
N ILE A 149 10.77 -23.21 48.84
CA ILE A 149 10.95 -24.22 47.78
C ILE A 149 12.17 -25.10 48.09
N ALA A 150 13.33 -24.49 48.40
CA ALA A 150 14.54 -25.22 48.79
C ALA A 150 14.37 -26.05 50.08
N SER A 151 13.40 -25.69 50.93
CA SER A 151 13.02 -26.43 52.14
C SER A 151 11.92 -27.49 51.90
N GLY A 152 11.49 -27.70 50.65
CA GLY A 152 10.41 -28.63 50.28
C GLY A 152 9.01 -28.24 50.76
N LYS A 153 8.82 -27.01 51.26
CA LYS A 153 7.53 -26.54 51.79
C LYS A 153 6.55 -26.24 50.64
N PRO A 154 5.24 -26.48 50.82
CA PRO A 154 4.24 -26.03 49.86
C PRO A 154 4.22 -24.50 49.78
N VAL A 155 4.04 -23.97 48.57
CA VAL A 155 3.97 -22.53 48.30
C VAL A 155 2.58 -22.20 47.78
N PHE A 156 1.88 -21.36 48.53
CA PHE A 156 0.51 -20.94 48.25
C PHE A 156 0.52 -19.76 47.27
N VAL A 157 -0.23 -19.85 46.18
CA VAL A 157 -0.44 -18.74 45.25
C VAL A 157 -1.83 -18.14 45.52
N VAL A 158 -1.84 -16.86 45.88
CA VAL A 158 -3.04 -16.09 46.26
C VAL A 158 -3.11 -14.80 45.43
N GLU A 159 -4.26 -14.14 45.40
CA GLU A 159 -4.50 -12.98 44.52
C GLU A 159 -3.94 -11.63 45.00
N GLY A 160 -3.45 -11.54 46.24
CA GLY A 160 -3.05 -10.27 46.82
C GLY A 160 -1.99 -10.37 47.91
N GLU A 161 -1.14 -9.35 47.97
CA GLU A 161 0.07 -9.31 48.81
C GLU A 161 -0.27 -9.44 50.30
N ARG A 162 -1.36 -8.78 50.74
CA ARG A 162 -1.90 -8.88 52.11
C ARG A 162 -2.26 -10.31 52.53
N ILE A 163 -2.80 -11.09 51.61
CA ILE A 163 -3.21 -12.48 51.88
C ILE A 163 -1.96 -13.33 52.04
N ALA A 164 -0.95 -13.13 51.17
CA ALA A 164 0.35 -13.79 51.28
C ALA A 164 1.01 -13.46 52.64
N ASP A 165 1.05 -12.19 53.05
CA ASP A 165 1.58 -11.78 54.35
C ASP A 165 0.84 -12.42 55.55
N SER A 166 -0.48 -12.57 55.45
CA SER A 166 -1.30 -13.19 56.49
C SER A 166 -1.08 -14.71 56.61
N LEU A 167 -0.71 -15.37 55.51
CA LEU A 167 -0.27 -16.76 55.49
C LEU A 167 1.17 -16.91 56.04
N TRP A 168 2.09 -16.02 55.67
CA TRP A 168 3.45 -15.99 56.23
C TRP A 168 3.46 -15.78 57.74
N ALA A 169 2.60 -14.89 58.26
CA ALA A 169 2.39 -14.70 59.70
C ALA A 169 1.88 -15.96 60.44
N ARG A 170 1.37 -16.96 59.70
CA ARG A 170 0.89 -18.26 60.19
C ARG A 170 1.83 -19.42 59.86
N GLY A 171 3.02 -19.13 59.32
CA GLY A 171 4.05 -20.11 58.95
C GLY A 171 3.85 -20.80 57.60
N ILE A 172 2.87 -20.36 56.80
CA ILE A 172 2.61 -20.88 55.45
C ILE A 172 3.35 -20.01 54.44
N ALA A 173 4.15 -20.62 53.56
CA ALA A 173 4.82 -19.88 52.49
C ALA A 173 3.81 -19.50 51.41
N ALA A 174 3.73 -18.22 51.04
CA ALA A 174 2.75 -17.73 50.08
C ALA A 174 3.28 -16.59 49.17
N THR A 175 2.66 -16.40 48.02
CA THR A 175 3.06 -15.40 47.02
C THR A 175 1.89 -14.94 46.13
N THR A 176 2.12 -13.90 45.33
CA THR A 176 1.21 -13.35 44.31
C THR A 176 2.03 -12.70 43.20
N ASN A 177 1.44 -12.52 42.01
CA ASN A 177 1.99 -11.63 40.97
C ASN A 177 1.61 -10.16 41.21
N ILE A 178 2.41 -9.25 40.64
CA ILE A 178 2.07 -7.83 40.65
C ILE A 178 0.76 -7.57 39.88
N GLY A 179 -0.14 -6.81 40.50
CA GLY A 179 -1.44 -6.46 39.93
C GLY A 179 -2.57 -7.47 40.14
N GLY A 180 -2.30 -8.64 40.76
CA GLY A 180 -3.30 -9.64 41.12
C GLY A 180 -4.00 -10.30 39.93
N ALA A 181 -5.29 -10.63 40.09
CA ALA A 181 -6.08 -11.41 39.15
C ALA A 181 -6.01 -10.92 37.70
N GLY A 182 -5.80 -11.85 36.77
CA GLY A 182 -5.68 -11.57 35.34
C GLY A 182 -4.43 -10.77 34.93
N LYS A 183 -3.44 -10.61 35.83
CA LYS A 183 -2.15 -9.94 35.55
C LYS A 183 -0.93 -10.87 35.59
N TYR A 184 -1.14 -12.18 35.72
CA TYR A 184 -0.07 -13.18 35.72
C TYR A 184 0.88 -13.05 34.51
N ARG A 185 0.36 -12.88 33.30
CA ARG A 185 1.18 -12.71 32.07
C ARG A 185 1.61 -11.27 31.76
N SER A 186 1.26 -10.28 32.60
CA SER A 186 1.37 -8.85 32.22
C SER A 186 2.76 -8.22 32.41
N TYR A 187 3.67 -8.84 33.18
CA TYR A 187 4.93 -8.22 33.61
C TYR A 187 6.11 -9.23 33.61
N GLY A 188 6.19 -10.08 32.58
CA GLY A 188 7.26 -11.08 32.42
C GLY A 188 6.79 -12.52 32.66
N ASN A 189 7.74 -13.46 32.65
CA ASN A 189 7.47 -14.88 32.88
C ASN A 189 7.82 -15.27 34.32
N TYR A 190 6.80 -15.48 35.16
CA TYR A 190 6.96 -15.91 36.56
C TYR A 190 7.21 -17.41 36.73
N GLN A 191 7.09 -18.22 35.67
CA GLN A 191 7.25 -19.67 35.74
C GLN A 191 8.62 -20.07 36.32
N SER A 192 9.69 -19.39 35.89
CA SER A 192 11.06 -19.61 36.39
C SER A 192 11.24 -19.26 37.87
N ALA A 193 10.40 -18.39 38.44
CA ALA A 193 10.46 -18.06 39.87
C ALA A 193 9.88 -19.18 40.75
N LEU A 194 8.89 -19.91 40.22
CA LEU A 194 8.17 -21.00 40.90
C LEU A 194 8.63 -22.40 40.46
N GLU A 195 9.62 -22.50 39.57
CA GLU A 195 10.19 -23.77 39.14
C GLU A 195 10.68 -24.60 40.34
N GLY A 196 10.24 -25.86 40.40
CA GLY A 196 10.50 -26.80 41.49
C GLY A 196 9.60 -26.64 42.73
N ALA A 197 8.61 -25.75 42.73
CA ALA A 197 7.73 -25.54 43.86
C ALA A 197 6.59 -26.57 43.94
N ASN A 198 6.30 -27.04 45.16
CA ASN A 198 5.05 -27.72 45.48
C ASN A 198 3.92 -26.68 45.59
N LEU A 199 3.30 -26.31 44.47
CA LEU A 199 2.31 -25.23 44.45
C LEU A 199 0.94 -25.63 45.02
N VAL A 200 0.32 -24.68 45.70
CA VAL A 200 -1.10 -24.73 46.13
C VAL A 200 -1.80 -23.48 45.60
N LEU A 201 -2.72 -23.64 44.65
CA LEU A 201 -3.45 -22.53 44.04
C LEU A 201 -4.71 -22.22 44.86
N CYS A 202 -4.89 -20.95 45.24
CA CYS A 202 -5.93 -20.51 46.17
C CYS A 202 -6.75 -19.37 45.57
N PRO A 203 -7.73 -19.67 44.70
CA PRO A 203 -8.57 -18.66 44.07
C PRO A 203 -9.48 -17.98 45.11
N ASP A 204 -9.74 -16.68 44.93
CA ASP A 204 -10.94 -16.05 45.49
C ASP A 204 -12.17 -16.75 44.90
N ARG A 205 -13.25 -16.90 45.68
CA ARG A 205 -14.46 -17.63 45.27
C ARG A 205 -15.36 -16.79 44.35
N ASP A 206 -14.81 -16.28 43.25
CA ASP A 206 -15.51 -15.60 42.15
C ASP A 206 -14.95 -15.98 40.77
N GLU A 207 -15.66 -15.60 39.70
CA GLU A 207 -15.27 -15.95 38.31
C GLU A 207 -13.84 -15.44 37.94
N PRO A 208 -13.43 -14.19 38.26
CA PRO A 208 -12.07 -13.71 38.01
C PRO A 208 -10.99 -14.49 38.75
N GLY A 209 -11.21 -14.82 40.03
CA GLY A 209 -10.22 -15.50 40.87
C GLY A 209 -9.94 -16.92 40.43
N LEU A 210 -11.00 -17.69 40.15
CA LEU A 210 -10.87 -19.04 39.58
C LEU A 210 -10.13 -19.02 38.24
N LYS A 211 -10.53 -18.14 37.32
CA LYS A 211 -9.90 -18.01 35.99
C LYS A 211 -8.43 -17.62 36.08
N HIS A 212 -8.06 -16.81 37.08
CA HIS A 212 -6.68 -16.41 37.30
C HIS A 212 -5.80 -17.58 37.76
N MET A 213 -6.28 -18.41 38.68
CA MET A 213 -5.54 -19.60 39.10
C MET A 213 -5.42 -20.65 37.99
N GLU A 214 -6.40 -20.75 37.08
CA GLU A 214 -6.30 -21.65 35.92
C GLU A 214 -5.20 -21.24 34.92
N ASP A 215 -5.01 -19.94 34.67
CA ASP A 215 -3.87 -19.44 33.87
C ASP A 215 -2.52 -19.86 34.49
N ILE A 216 -2.43 -19.87 35.83
CA ILE A 216 -1.24 -20.35 36.55
C ILE A 216 -1.13 -21.88 36.50
N ASN A 217 -2.24 -22.61 36.65
CA ASN A 217 -2.28 -24.07 36.56
C ASN A 217 -1.85 -24.59 35.17
N SER A 218 -2.01 -23.79 34.11
CA SER A 218 -1.52 -24.13 32.77
C SER A 218 0.02 -24.23 32.68
N ASP A 219 0.75 -23.47 33.50
CA ASP A 219 2.21 -23.59 33.63
C ASP A 219 2.63 -24.72 34.59
N PHE A 220 1.74 -25.08 35.52
CA PHE A 220 2.00 -25.95 36.67
C PHE A 220 0.87 -26.99 36.85
N PRO A 221 0.72 -27.96 35.93
CA PRO A 221 -0.42 -28.88 35.92
C PRO A 221 -0.49 -29.81 37.14
N ASP A 222 0.63 -30.04 37.82
CA ASP A 222 0.72 -30.85 39.04
C ASP A 222 0.37 -30.08 40.33
N ALA A 223 0.03 -28.79 40.22
CA ALA A 223 -0.31 -27.96 41.38
C ALA A 223 -1.55 -28.50 42.13
N LYS A 224 -1.48 -28.47 43.47
CA LYS A 224 -2.65 -28.71 44.32
C LYS A 224 -3.49 -27.45 44.41
N TRP A 225 -4.71 -27.60 44.91
CA TRP A 225 -5.66 -26.50 45.03
C TRP A 225 -6.18 -26.41 46.46
N LEU A 226 -6.59 -25.21 46.88
CA LEU A 226 -7.36 -25.01 48.10
C LEU A 226 -8.59 -24.16 47.76
N TYR A 227 -9.76 -24.78 47.87
CA TYR A 227 -11.04 -24.14 47.65
C TYR A 227 -11.63 -23.75 49.01
N ALA A 228 -11.63 -22.45 49.33
CA ALA A 228 -12.13 -21.96 50.62
C ALA A 228 -13.60 -22.37 50.86
N PRO A 229 -13.95 -22.90 52.05
CA PRO A 229 -15.31 -23.35 52.37
C PRO A 229 -16.30 -22.19 52.53
N PRO A 230 -17.63 -22.46 52.58
CA PRO A 230 -18.29 -23.76 52.49
C PRO A 230 -18.49 -24.29 51.05
N SER A 231 -18.55 -25.63 50.99
CA SER A 231 -19.16 -26.56 50.01
C SER A 231 -18.99 -26.37 48.48
N ASP A 232 -19.09 -27.50 47.78
CA ASP A 232 -19.11 -27.59 46.31
C ASP A 232 -20.25 -26.78 45.66
N PHE A 233 -21.32 -26.50 46.40
CA PHE A 233 -22.46 -25.73 45.90
C PHE A 233 -22.08 -24.29 45.57
N TYR A 234 -21.24 -23.65 46.40
CA TYR A 234 -20.80 -22.28 46.15
C TYR A 234 -19.75 -22.22 45.03
N TRP A 235 -18.90 -23.25 44.90
CA TRP A 235 -17.93 -23.37 43.80
C TRP A 235 -18.57 -23.71 42.45
N THR A 236 -19.82 -24.19 42.42
CA THR A 236 -20.65 -24.30 41.20
C THR A 236 -21.50 -23.05 40.91
N HIS A 237 -21.51 -22.07 41.82
CA HIS A 237 -22.36 -20.88 41.75
C HIS A 237 -21.56 -19.62 42.12
N LEU A 238 -20.45 -19.42 41.42
CA LEU A 238 -19.57 -18.28 41.67
C LEU A 238 -20.27 -16.94 41.40
N PRO A 239 -20.11 -15.94 42.28
CA PRO A 239 -20.46 -14.56 41.96
C PRO A 239 -19.49 -14.01 40.91
N LYS A 240 -19.95 -13.00 40.15
CA LYS A 240 -19.11 -12.31 39.15
C LYS A 240 -17.92 -11.56 39.77
N HIS A 241 -18.11 -11.02 40.98
CA HIS A 241 -17.10 -10.29 41.74
C HIS A 241 -17.36 -10.39 43.24
N GLY A 242 -16.31 -10.27 44.05
CA GLY A 242 -16.42 -10.13 45.50
C GLY A 242 -16.64 -11.45 46.23
N GLY A 243 -16.18 -12.55 45.63
CA GLY A 243 -16.21 -13.89 46.21
C GLY A 243 -15.43 -13.97 47.52
N LEU A 244 -15.83 -14.85 48.45
CA LEU A 244 -15.07 -15.07 49.68
C LEU A 244 -13.66 -15.55 49.37
N ASP A 245 -12.67 -15.01 50.08
CA ASP A 245 -11.25 -15.34 49.92
C ASP A 245 -10.73 -16.13 51.14
N ILE A 246 -9.49 -16.65 51.06
CA ILE A 246 -8.88 -17.37 52.18
C ILE A 246 -8.66 -16.49 53.42
N GLN A 247 -8.59 -15.15 53.26
CA GLN A 247 -8.55 -14.22 54.39
C GLN A 247 -9.90 -14.17 55.11
N ASP A 248 -11.02 -14.15 54.38
CA ASP A 248 -12.36 -14.22 55.00
C ASP A 248 -12.54 -15.53 55.80
N TRP A 249 -12.00 -16.66 55.30
CA TRP A 249 -12.02 -17.93 56.04
C TRP A 249 -11.13 -17.90 57.30
N ILE A 250 -9.93 -17.33 57.20
CA ILE A 250 -9.05 -17.07 58.35
C ILE A 250 -9.75 -16.19 59.39
N ASP A 251 -10.41 -15.11 58.97
CA ASP A 251 -11.10 -14.16 59.84
C ASP A 251 -12.35 -14.80 60.49
N SER A 252 -12.92 -15.85 59.88
CA SER A 252 -13.98 -16.69 60.48
C SER A 252 -13.48 -17.68 61.54
N GLY A 253 -12.16 -17.84 61.70
CA GLY A 253 -11.54 -18.66 62.75
C GLY A 253 -10.70 -19.85 62.27
N ALA A 254 -10.40 -19.97 60.97
CA ALA A 254 -9.60 -21.08 60.45
C ALA A 254 -8.16 -21.09 60.99
N THR A 255 -7.69 -22.27 61.43
CA THR A 255 -6.31 -22.46 61.89
C THR A 255 -5.38 -22.88 60.74
N THR A 256 -4.07 -22.74 60.94
CA THR A 256 -3.04 -23.26 60.01
C THR A 256 -3.25 -24.74 59.68
N LYS A 257 -3.76 -25.53 60.63
CA LYS A 257 -4.04 -26.96 60.41
C LYS A 257 -5.20 -27.15 59.45
N ASP A 258 -6.29 -26.40 59.62
CA ASP A 258 -7.49 -26.52 58.78
C ASP A 258 -7.17 -26.14 57.32
N ILE A 259 -6.38 -25.08 57.12
CA ILE A 259 -5.88 -24.65 55.80
C ILE A 259 -5.06 -25.76 55.13
N LEU A 260 -4.09 -26.36 55.84
CA LEU A 260 -3.25 -27.43 55.29
C LEU A 260 -4.02 -28.75 55.06
N GLN A 261 -5.11 -28.98 55.79
CA GLN A 261 -5.99 -30.15 55.59
C GLN A 261 -7.02 -29.97 54.45
N ALA A 262 -7.24 -28.73 54.00
CA ALA A 262 -8.12 -28.41 52.86
C ALA A 262 -7.40 -28.36 51.50
N ILE A 263 -6.12 -28.76 51.45
CA ILE A 263 -5.38 -28.93 50.19
C ILE A 263 -5.87 -30.21 49.51
N GLU A 264 -6.31 -30.09 48.25
CA GLU A 264 -6.84 -31.20 47.46
C GLU A 264 -6.39 -31.12 45.98
N ASP A 265 -6.83 -32.11 45.19
CA ASP A 265 -6.61 -32.13 43.74
C ASP A 265 -7.58 -31.16 43.02
N ARG A 266 -7.19 -30.70 41.82
CA ARG A 266 -8.03 -29.84 40.96
C ARG A 266 -9.39 -30.51 40.68
N ARG A 267 -10.49 -29.82 40.99
CA ARG A 267 -11.84 -30.38 40.92
C ARG A 267 -12.37 -30.44 39.48
N ILE A 268 -12.83 -31.60 39.01
CA ILE A 268 -13.43 -31.81 37.67
C ILE A 268 -14.62 -30.87 37.41
N VAL A 269 -15.36 -30.48 38.45
CA VAL A 269 -16.50 -29.55 38.37
C VAL A 269 -16.10 -28.19 37.79
N VAL A 270 -14.84 -27.77 37.98
CA VAL A 270 -14.28 -26.56 37.41
C VAL A 270 -14.15 -26.66 35.88
N ASP A 271 -13.80 -27.82 35.32
CA ASP A 271 -13.70 -28.01 33.86
C ASP A 271 -15.07 -27.81 33.17
N ALA A 272 -16.16 -28.23 33.81
CA ALA A 272 -17.52 -28.04 33.28
C ALA A 272 -17.97 -26.56 33.38
N LEU A 273 -17.60 -25.86 34.46
CA LEU A 273 -17.89 -24.44 34.63
C LEU A 273 -17.08 -23.59 33.64
N ASN A 274 -15.77 -23.88 33.51
CA ASN A 274 -14.87 -23.24 32.55
C ASN A 274 -15.38 -23.44 31.12
N LYS A 275 -15.75 -24.66 30.73
CA LYS A 275 -16.33 -24.91 29.40
C LYS A 275 -17.61 -24.12 29.15
N THR A 276 -18.42 -23.88 30.17
CA THR A 276 -19.62 -23.03 30.06
C THR A 276 -19.25 -21.55 29.91
N LEU A 277 -18.33 -21.05 30.73
CA LEU A 277 -17.83 -19.67 30.68
C LEU A 277 -17.01 -19.38 29.40
N GLU A 278 -16.32 -20.38 28.85
CA GLU A 278 -15.66 -20.34 27.54
C GLU A 278 -16.68 -20.26 26.42
N LEU A 279 -17.74 -21.08 26.43
CA LEU A 279 -18.82 -21.00 25.43
C LEU A 279 -19.60 -19.67 25.50
N GLU A 280 -19.73 -19.07 26.68
CA GLU A 280 -20.30 -17.72 26.85
C GLU A 280 -19.32 -16.64 26.37
N ALA A 281 -18.04 -16.73 26.70
CA ALA A 281 -17.00 -15.82 26.20
C ALA A 281 -16.76 -15.95 24.69
N GLU A 282 -17.00 -17.12 24.08
CA GLU A 282 -16.94 -17.33 22.63
C GLU A 282 -18.13 -16.70 21.91
N ARG A 283 -19.30 -16.65 22.58
CA ARG A 283 -20.49 -15.92 22.10
C ARG A 283 -20.31 -14.41 22.16
N ASP A 284 -19.59 -13.90 23.17
CA ASP A 284 -19.24 -12.48 23.30
C ASP A 284 -17.94 -12.10 22.55
N ARG A 285 -17.20 -13.08 22.01
CA ARG A 285 -16.03 -12.83 21.15
C ARG A 285 -16.55 -12.20 19.84
N PRO A 286 -16.01 -11.04 19.40
CA PRO A 286 -16.47 -10.42 18.17
C PRO A 286 -16.24 -11.38 17.00
N THR A 287 -17.33 -11.80 16.36
CA THR A 287 -17.28 -12.57 15.12
C THR A 287 -16.45 -11.79 14.10
N GLU A 288 -15.67 -12.49 13.26
CA GLU A 288 -14.99 -11.87 12.11
C GLU A 288 -15.93 -10.89 11.42
N SER A 289 -15.42 -9.69 11.13
CA SER A 289 -16.27 -8.63 10.60
C SER A 289 -16.97 -9.12 9.34
N LYS A 290 -18.29 -8.91 9.22
CA LYS A 290 -19.01 -9.26 7.98
C LYS A 290 -18.39 -8.60 6.74
N LEU A 291 -17.64 -7.51 6.90
CA LEU A 291 -16.86 -6.88 5.83
C LEU A 291 -15.55 -7.62 5.54
N GLU A 292 -14.88 -8.15 6.57
CA GLU A 292 -13.66 -8.95 6.45
C GLU A 292 -13.93 -10.31 5.80
N GLN A 293 -15.04 -10.96 6.15
CA GLN A 293 -15.52 -12.17 5.47
C GLN A 293 -15.74 -11.93 3.97
N LYS A 294 -16.42 -10.83 3.61
CA LYS A 294 -16.60 -10.42 2.20
C LYS A 294 -15.29 -10.08 1.52
N LEU A 295 -14.36 -9.42 2.21
CA LEU A 295 -13.02 -9.11 1.72
C LEU A 295 -12.23 -10.37 1.42
N ASN A 296 -12.26 -11.36 2.31
CA ASN A 296 -11.60 -12.64 2.12
C ASN A 296 -12.23 -13.46 0.98
N ALA A 297 -13.56 -13.42 0.81
CA ALA A 297 -14.24 -14.02 -0.34
C ALA A 297 -13.83 -13.38 -1.68
N ILE A 298 -13.84 -12.03 -1.78
CA ILE A 298 -13.38 -11.32 -2.99
C ILE A 298 -11.89 -11.59 -3.26
N ARG A 299 -11.07 -11.60 -2.21
CA ARG A 299 -9.64 -11.94 -2.28
C ARG A 299 -9.41 -13.36 -2.78
N ALA A 300 -10.26 -14.33 -2.42
CA ALA A 300 -10.12 -15.71 -2.89
C ALA A 300 -10.34 -15.86 -4.41
N VAL A 301 -11.27 -15.09 -5.00
CA VAL A 301 -11.62 -15.19 -6.44
C VAL A 301 -10.79 -14.24 -7.33
N TRP A 302 -10.54 -13.02 -6.85
CA TRP A 302 -9.89 -11.95 -7.62
C TRP A 302 -8.51 -11.55 -7.10
N GLY A 303 -8.06 -12.05 -5.95
CA GLY A 303 -6.86 -11.66 -5.20
C GLY A 303 -5.75 -10.96 -5.98
N SER A 304 -4.83 -11.73 -6.58
CA SER A 304 -3.70 -11.21 -7.38
C SER A 304 -4.07 -10.74 -8.79
N ARG A 305 -5.29 -11.03 -9.25
CA ARG A 305 -5.82 -10.62 -10.55
C ARG A 305 -6.27 -9.17 -10.55
N LEU A 306 -6.70 -8.66 -9.39
CA LEU A 306 -6.88 -7.24 -9.14
C LEU A 306 -5.53 -6.55 -9.00
N ARG A 307 -5.30 -5.53 -9.82
CA ARG A 307 -4.09 -4.69 -9.77
C ARG A 307 -4.47 -3.22 -9.81
N TRP A 308 -3.69 -2.38 -9.15
CA TRP A 308 -3.81 -0.93 -9.29
C TRP A 308 -2.75 -0.42 -10.29
N ASN A 309 -3.22 0.06 -11.44
CA ASN A 309 -2.36 0.67 -12.44
C ASN A 309 -1.98 2.09 -11.96
N MET A 310 -0.75 2.24 -11.47
CA MET A 310 -0.25 3.50 -10.91
C MET A 310 -0.19 4.64 -11.93
N LEU A 311 0.00 4.31 -13.22
CA LEU A 311 -0.01 5.30 -14.29
C LEU A 311 -1.45 5.73 -14.58
N LYS A 312 -2.32 4.84 -15.05
CA LYS A 312 -3.69 5.21 -15.45
C LYS A 312 -4.60 5.58 -14.25
N LYS A 313 -4.17 5.34 -13.01
CA LYS A 313 -4.88 5.61 -11.76
C LYS A 313 -6.25 4.92 -11.71
N GLN A 314 -6.24 3.64 -12.05
CA GLN A 314 -7.44 2.82 -12.17
C GLN A 314 -7.22 1.40 -11.63
N VAL A 315 -8.31 0.77 -11.21
CA VAL A 315 -8.34 -0.65 -10.90
C VAL A 315 -8.43 -1.45 -12.19
N GLU A 316 -7.67 -2.53 -12.28
CA GLU A 316 -7.69 -3.49 -13.36
C GLU A 316 -7.90 -4.91 -12.83
N LEU A 317 -8.62 -5.72 -13.60
CA LEU A 317 -8.80 -7.16 -13.37
C LEU A 317 -8.31 -7.89 -14.63
N ASP A 318 -7.37 -8.82 -14.47
CA ASP A 318 -6.74 -9.55 -15.59
C ASP A 318 -6.15 -8.60 -16.67
N GLY A 319 -5.57 -7.48 -16.23
CA GLY A 319 -4.97 -6.45 -17.10
C GLY A 319 -5.98 -5.58 -17.87
N LYS A 320 -7.28 -5.70 -17.59
CA LYS A 320 -8.33 -4.86 -18.19
C LYS A 320 -8.93 -3.92 -17.14
N ARG A 321 -9.18 -2.66 -17.52
CA ARG A 321 -9.85 -1.66 -16.68
C ARG A 321 -11.15 -2.22 -16.11
N LEU A 322 -11.32 -2.16 -14.79
CA LEU A 322 -12.50 -2.59 -14.08
C LEU A 322 -13.35 -1.36 -13.67
N PRO A 323 -14.49 -1.08 -14.34
CA PRO A 323 -15.35 0.04 -13.99
C PRO A 323 -16.01 -0.19 -12.62
N LEU A 324 -15.83 0.75 -11.70
CA LEU A 324 -16.31 0.59 -10.32
C LEU A 324 -17.81 0.91 -10.13
N ASP A 325 -18.53 1.37 -11.17
CA ASP A 325 -19.88 1.92 -10.98
C ASP A 325 -21.02 0.91 -10.85
N ARG A 326 -20.77 -0.36 -11.17
CA ARG A 326 -21.67 -1.51 -10.92
C ARG A 326 -20.88 -2.70 -10.37
N ILE A 327 -19.84 -2.42 -9.59
CA ILE A 327 -18.91 -3.43 -9.07
C ILE A 327 -19.59 -4.41 -8.11
N ASP A 328 -20.61 -3.96 -7.39
CA ASP A 328 -21.57 -4.75 -6.61
C ASP A 328 -22.15 -5.92 -7.41
N LEU A 329 -22.71 -5.66 -8.60
CA LEU A 329 -23.25 -6.70 -9.46
C LEU A 329 -22.17 -7.67 -9.94
N LYS A 330 -20.98 -7.16 -10.28
CA LYS A 330 -19.89 -8.01 -10.75
C LYS A 330 -19.31 -8.89 -9.63
N VAL A 331 -19.28 -8.41 -8.38
CA VAL A 331 -18.96 -9.23 -7.21
C VAL A 331 -20.05 -10.29 -6.99
N ALA A 332 -21.33 -9.93 -7.07
CA ALA A 332 -22.42 -10.90 -6.90
C ALA A 332 -22.39 -12.02 -7.97
N ILE A 333 -22.01 -11.69 -9.21
CA ILE A 333 -21.88 -12.67 -10.30
C ILE A 333 -20.62 -13.52 -10.17
N ASP A 334 -19.45 -12.93 -9.94
CA ASP A 334 -18.17 -13.66 -9.96
C ASP A 334 -17.85 -14.35 -8.62
N VAL A 335 -18.32 -13.82 -7.49
CA VAL A 335 -17.96 -14.22 -6.12
C VAL A 335 -19.15 -14.79 -5.34
N HIS A 336 -20.38 -14.63 -5.86
CA HIS A 336 -21.62 -15.14 -5.25
C HIS A 336 -21.89 -14.63 -3.83
N ILE A 337 -21.60 -13.35 -3.57
CA ILE A 337 -21.88 -12.69 -2.29
C ILE A 337 -22.65 -11.37 -2.46
N ASP A 338 -23.57 -11.10 -1.54
CA ASP A 338 -24.27 -9.81 -1.46
C ASP A 338 -23.39 -8.74 -0.80
N ILE A 339 -23.20 -7.61 -1.48
CA ILE A 339 -22.37 -6.51 -1.02
C ILE A 339 -22.92 -5.17 -1.53
N SER A 340 -22.88 -4.12 -0.70
CA SER A 340 -23.26 -2.80 -1.19
C SER A 340 -22.19 -2.26 -2.15
N LYS A 341 -22.57 -1.38 -3.07
CA LYS A 341 -21.65 -0.74 -4.02
C LYS A 341 -20.48 -0.06 -3.33
N GLU A 342 -20.71 0.59 -2.20
CA GLU A 342 -19.70 1.29 -1.40
C GLU A 342 -18.74 0.29 -0.75
N GLN A 343 -19.24 -0.80 -0.15
CA GLN A 343 -18.42 -1.87 0.40
C GLN A 343 -17.56 -2.54 -0.68
N ALA A 344 -18.17 -2.85 -1.83
CA ALA A 344 -17.48 -3.47 -2.96
C ALA A 344 -16.41 -2.56 -3.55
N LYS A 345 -16.70 -1.26 -3.73
CA LYS A 345 -15.72 -0.25 -4.13
C LYS A 345 -14.53 -0.21 -3.17
N SER A 346 -14.77 -0.13 -1.86
CA SER A 346 -13.71 -0.07 -0.85
C SER A 346 -12.84 -1.32 -0.85
N VAL A 347 -13.44 -2.52 -0.83
CA VAL A 347 -12.70 -3.78 -0.82
C VAL A 347 -11.89 -3.98 -2.10
N VAL A 348 -12.48 -3.73 -3.26
CA VAL A 348 -11.82 -3.89 -4.56
C VAL A 348 -10.67 -2.90 -4.72
N LEU A 349 -10.84 -1.65 -4.25
CA LEU A 349 -9.78 -0.65 -4.27
C LEU A 349 -8.63 -1.03 -3.32
N GLU A 350 -8.92 -1.49 -2.11
CA GLU A 350 -7.92 -1.94 -1.13
C GLU A 350 -7.08 -3.11 -1.69
N LEU A 351 -7.73 -4.14 -2.23
CA LEU A 351 -7.04 -5.29 -2.84
C LEU A 351 -6.23 -4.90 -4.07
N ALA A 352 -6.74 -4.00 -4.92
CA ALA A 352 -6.00 -3.49 -6.06
C ALA A 352 -4.78 -2.66 -5.65
N LEU A 353 -4.92 -1.78 -4.65
CA LEU A 353 -3.82 -0.96 -4.12
C LEU A 353 -2.71 -1.81 -3.50
N ALA A 354 -3.06 -2.89 -2.80
CA ALA A 354 -2.08 -3.87 -2.31
C ALA A 354 -1.26 -4.51 -3.44
N ASN A 355 -1.83 -4.63 -4.64
CA ASN A 355 -1.20 -5.12 -5.87
C ASN A 355 -0.88 -3.98 -6.86
N SER A 356 -0.42 -2.83 -6.36
CA SER A 356 -0.04 -1.69 -7.19
C SER A 356 1.13 -2.01 -8.11
N TYR A 357 1.09 -1.51 -9.34
CA TYR A 357 2.18 -1.65 -10.32
C TYR A 357 2.27 -0.44 -11.26
N SER A 358 3.47 -0.20 -11.80
CA SER A 358 3.69 0.77 -12.87
C SER A 358 3.89 0.03 -14.20
N PRO A 359 2.99 0.19 -15.19
CA PRO A 359 3.09 -0.55 -16.46
C PRO A 359 4.33 -0.15 -17.26
N VAL A 360 4.79 1.10 -17.12
CA VAL A 360 6.04 1.58 -17.74
C VAL A 360 7.24 0.87 -17.13
N VAL A 361 7.27 0.72 -15.79
CA VAL A 361 8.38 0.01 -15.10
C VAL A 361 8.38 -1.47 -15.48
N GLU A 362 7.22 -2.13 -15.55
CA GLU A 362 7.15 -3.52 -16.02
C GLU A 362 7.61 -3.67 -17.47
N TYR A 363 7.26 -2.73 -18.36
CA TYR A 363 7.76 -2.69 -19.73
C TYR A 363 9.29 -2.52 -19.77
N LEU A 364 9.84 -1.53 -19.08
CA LEU A 364 11.28 -1.26 -19.00
C LEU A 364 12.06 -2.46 -18.44
N GLN A 365 11.57 -3.09 -17.36
CA GLN A 365 12.12 -4.33 -16.81
C GLN A 365 11.95 -5.54 -17.76
N SER A 366 10.98 -5.52 -18.67
CA SER A 366 10.82 -6.58 -19.67
C SER A 366 11.84 -6.47 -20.81
N VAL A 367 12.17 -5.25 -21.25
CA VAL A 367 13.20 -5.04 -22.28
C VAL A 367 14.62 -5.17 -21.71
N GLU A 368 14.86 -4.73 -20.48
CA GLU A 368 16.09 -4.98 -19.70
C GLU A 368 16.41 -6.49 -19.63
N ARG A 369 15.41 -7.33 -19.32
CA ARG A 369 15.56 -8.79 -19.32
C ARG A 369 15.72 -9.41 -20.72
N ARG A 370 15.18 -8.78 -21.76
CA ARG A 370 15.27 -9.28 -23.14
C ARG A 370 16.63 -8.98 -23.78
N TYR A 371 17.28 -7.89 -23.38
CA TYR A 371 18.56 -7.43 -23.93
C TYR A 371 19.58 -7.12 -22.80
N PRO A 372 20.02 -8.15 -22.04
CA PRO A 372 20.83 -7.93 -20.82
C PRO A 372 22.24 -7.37 -21.09
N ASN A 373 22.77 -7.52 -22.32
CA ASN A 373 24.09 -7.05 -22.73
C ASN A 373 24.00 -6.03 -23.89
N VAL A 374 23.03 -5.11 -23.81
CA VAL A 374 22.83 -4.07 -24.82
C VAL A 374 23.98 -3.05 -24.82
N ASP A 375 24.44 -2.65 -26.01
CA ASP A 375 25.42 -1.59 -26.17
C ASP A 375 24.78 -0.21 -25.96
N VAL A 376 25.24 0.50 -24.93
CA VAL A 376 24.77 1.85 -24.60
C VAL A 376 25.20 2.89 -25.65
N SER A 377 26.26 2.63 -26.43
CA SER A 377 26.71 3.50 -27.52
C SER A 377 25.69 3.64 -28.66
N LEU A 378 24.64 2.81 -28.67
CA LEU A 378 23.47 2.98 -29.52
C LEU A 378 22.79 4.34 -29.32
N LEU A 379 22.72 4.82 -28.06
CA LEU A 379 22.04 6.07 -27.72
C LEU A 379 22.72 7.29 -28.36
N ASP A 380 24.05 7.29 -28.39
CA ASP A 380 24.87 8.37 -28.97
C ASP A 380 24.69 8.48 -30.51
N LYS A 381 24.16 7.44 -31.16
CA LYS A 381 23.93 7.38 -32.61
C LYS A 381 22.49 7.69 -33.03
N LEU A 382 21.56 7.90 -32.08
CA LEU A 382 20.13 8.04 -32.40
C LEU A 382 19.83 9.31 -33.22
N ALA A 383 20.53 10.42 -32.95
CA ALA A 383 20.33 11.67 -33.67
C ALA A 383 20.70 11.56 -35.16
N GLU A 384 21.81 10.89 -35.47
CA GLU A 384 22.19 10.55 -36.84
C GLU A 384 21.17 9.59 -37.48
N ARG A 385 20.86 8.48 -36.80
CA ARG A 385 19.98 7.40 -37.32
C ARG A 385 18.55 7.84 -37.63
N TYR A 386 17.97 8.74 -36.84
CA TYR A 386 16.56 9.11 -36.95
C TYR A 386 16.30 10.54 -37.43
N PHE A 387 17.22 11.46 -37.19
CA PHE A 387 17.05 12.87 -37.56
C PHE A 387 18.02 13.32 -38.67
N GLY A 388 19.06 12.54 -38.95
CA GLY A 388 20.05 12.81 -39.99
C GLY A 388 21.10 13.85 -39.59
N THR A 389 21.33 14.05 -38.29
CA THR A 389 22.24 15.07 -37.75
C THR A 389 23.37 14.43 -36.94
N ASN A 390 24.59 14.84 -37.26
CA ASN A 390 25.83 14.33 -36.64
C ASN A 390 26.39 15.35 -35.62
N ASP A 391 25.53 16.24 -35.14
CA ASP A 391 25.85 17.23 -34.11
C ASP A 391 25.98 16.54 -32.74
N PRO A 392 27.14 16.64 -32.04
CA PRO A 392 27.32 16.07 -30.72
C PRO A 392 26.28 16.55 -29.70
N LEU A 393 25.80 17.79 -29.81
CA LEU A 393 24.74 18.33 -28.95
C LEU A 393 23.44 17.55 -29.19
N HIS A 394 22.99 17.39 -30.44
CA HIS A 394 21.76 16.66 -30.72
C HIS A 394 21.81 15.19 -30.25
N ALA A 395 22.97 14.54 -30.34
CA ALA A 395 23.19 13.20 -29.79
C ALA A 395 23.04 13.19 -28.26
N ALA A 396 23.69 14.13 -27.56
CA ALA A 396 23.57 14.29 -26.11
C ALA A 396 22.11 14.56 -25.70
N LEU A 397 21.45 15.55 -26.29
CA LEU A 397 20.05 15.89 -25.99
C LEU A 397 19.12 14.67 -26.12
N MET A 398 19.22 13.91 -27.21
CA MET A 398 18.40 12.71 -27.42
C MET A 398 18.69 11.64 -26.36
N LYS A 399 19.97 11.36 -26.08
CA LYS A 399 20.39 10.39 -25.06
C LYS A 399 19.90 10.78 -23.65
N ARG A 400 20.16 12.02 -23.22
CA ARG A 400 19.70 12.54 -21.92
C ARG A 400 18.18 12.47 -21.78
N THR A 401 17.43 12.73 -22.86
CA THR A 401 15.95 12.63 -22.87
C THR A 401 15.47 11.22 -22.51
N LEU A 402 16.08 10.18 -23.07
CA LEU A 402 15.67 8.79 -22.81
C LEU A 402 16.07 8.33 -21.41
N ILE A 403 17.25 8.73 -20.93
CA ILE A 403 17.66 8.49 -19.53
C ILE A 403 16.71 9.24 -18.58
N ALA A 404 16.26 10.46 -18.92
CA ALA A 404 15.28 11.20 -18.13
C ALA A 404 13.90 10.51 -18.10
N ALA A 405 13.45 9.96 -19.23
CA ALA A 405 12.21 9.18 -19.30
C ALA A 405 12.27 7.92 -18.42
N VAL A 406 13.38 7.17 -18.50
CA VAL A 406 13.63 6.00 -17.64
C VAL A 406 13.68 6.40 -16.16
N ALA A 407 14.43 7.46 -15.83
CA ALA A 407 14.53 7.98 -14.46
C ALA A 407 13.17 8.45 -13.93
N ARG A 408 12.32 9.08 -14.75
CA ARG A 408 10.95 9.46 -14.38
C ARG A 408 10.05 8.25 -14.09
N ALA A 409 10.26 7.13 -14.78
CA ALA A 409 9.49 5.90 -14.57
C ALA A 409 9.90 5.17 -13.27
N PHE A 410 11.20 5.03 -13.01
CA PHE A 410 11.74 4.36 -11.81
C PHE A 410 11.74 5.26 -10.56
N GLU A 411 11.98 6.55 -10.72
CA GLU A 411 11.95 7.59 -9.68
C GLU A 411 10.95 8.70 -10.02
N PRO A 412 9.63 8.46 -9.92
CA PRO A 412 8.64 9.51 -10.10
C PRO A 412 8.95 10.72 -9.21
N GLY A 413 8.89 11.91 -9.81
CA GLY A 413 9.22 13.17 -9.14
C GLY A 413 10.72 13.52 -9.09
N CYS A 414 11.60 12.75 -9.74
CA CYS A 414 12.99 13.16 -9.99
C CYS A 414 13.06 14.52 -10.72
N LYS A 415 14.21 15.22 -10.66
CA LYS A 415 14.33 16.56 -11.23
C LYS A 415 14.72 16.49 -12.70
N HIS A 416 13.76 16.86 -13.55
CA HIS A 416 13.87 17.13 -14.98
C HIS A 416 12.81 18.20 -15.29
N ASP A 417 13.24 19.38 -15.74
CA ASP A 417 12.38 20.51 -16.15
C ASP A 417 12.71 21.05 -17.55
N GLU A 418 13.41 20.21 -18.30
CA GLU A 418 13.74 20.39 -19.70
C GLU A 418 12.65 19.71 -20.57
N ILE A 419 12.52 20.15 -21.82
CA ILE A 419 11.59 19.64 -22.82
C ILE A 419 12.32 19.48 -24.15
N THR A 420 12.22 18.29 -24.73
CA THR A 420 12.92 17.95 -25.98
C THR A 420 12.02 18.21 -27.17
N ILE A 421 12.44 19.16 -28.01
CA ILE A 421 11.64 19.69 -29.11
C ILE A 421 12.25 19.24 -30.43
N LEU A 422 11.51 18.44 -31.19
CA LEU A 422 11.91 18.11 -32.56
C LEU A 422 11.48 19.25 -33.50
N GLN A 423 12.47 19.95 -34.06
CA GLN A 423 12.30 21.04 -35.02
C GLN A 423 12.51 20.51 -36.43
N GLY A 424 11.68 20.92 -37.39
CA GLY A 424 11.90 20.60 -38.81
C GLY A 424 10.64 20.66 -39.64
N LYS A 425 10.74 20.39 -40.94
CA LYS A 425 9.65 20.62 -41.91
C LYS A 425 8.36 19.86 -41.55
N GLN A 426 7.22 20.42 -41.93
CA GLN A 426 5.91 19.78 -41.75
C GLN A 426 5.87 18.40 -42.44
N LYS A 427 5.12 17.45 -41.86
CA LYS A 427 4.96 16.06 -42.35
C LYS A 427 6.24 15.19 -42.31
N SER A 428 7.23 15.57 -41.51
CA SER A 428 8.46 14.78 -41.25
C SER A 428 8.29 13.61 -40.26
N LEU A 429 7.08 13.41 -39.71
CA LEU A 429 6.72 12.33 -38.76
C LEU A 429 7.30 12.48 -37.34
N LYS A 430 7.48 13.72 -36.87
CA LYS A 430 8.04 14.05 -35.53
C LYS A 430 7.16 13.56 -34.38
N SER A 431 5.86 13.82 -34.41
CA SER A 431 4.91 13.36 -33.38
C SER A 431 4.83 11.83 -33.36
N THR A 432 4.74 11.21 -34.54
CA THR A 432 4.77 9.75 -34.72
C THR A 432 6.07 9.11 -34.21
N PHE A 433 7.20 9.82 -34.20
CA PHE A 433 8.44 9.32 -33.57
C PHE A 433 8.26 9.20 -32.05
N TRP A 434 7.72 10.23 -31.37
CA TRP A 434 7.47 10.19 -29.93
C TRP A 434 6.41 9.15 -29.55
N GLU A 435 5.32 9.09 -30.32
CA GLU A 435 4.24 8.11 -30.19
C GLU A 435 4.75 6.66 -30.27
N ILE A 436 5.52 6.31 -31.32
CA ILE A 436 6.11 4.97 -31.49
C ILE A 436 7.09 4.66 -30.36
N LEU A 437 7.91 5.63 -29.95
CA LEU A 437 8.93 5.41 -28.95
C LEU A 437 8.29 5.14 -27.58
N ALA A 438 7.35 5.99 -27.16
CA ALA A 438 6.57 5.80 -25.94
C ALA A 438 5.73 4.51 -25.96
N GLY A 439 5.04 4.25 -27.07
CA GLY A 439 3.89 3.34 -27.15
C GLY A 439 2.58 4.09 -26.95
N GLU A 440 1.56 3.76 -27.74
CA GLU A 440 0.22 4.39 -27.73
C GLU A 440 -0.40 4.40 -26.33
N GLU A 441 -0.20 3.34 -25.56
CA GLU A 441 -0.68 3.19 -24.19
C GLU A 441 -0.03 4.17 -23.19
N PHE A 442 1.16 4.69 -23.50
CA PHE A 442 1.98 5.56 -22.65
C PHE A 442 2.14 6.99 -23.19
N PHE A 443 1.56 7.30 -24.36
CA PHE A 443 1.70 8.57 -25.08
C PHE A 443 0.42 9.43 -25.07
N THR A 444 0.55 10.75 -25.08
CA THR A 444 -0.55 11.67 -25.46
C THR A 444 -0.02 12.99 -26.01
N ASP A 445 -0.69 13.52 -27.03
CA ASP A 445 -0.47 14.83 -27.66
C ASP A 445 -1.59 15.85 -27.36
N ASP A 446 -2.67 15.41 -26.71
CA ASP A 446 -3.81 16.24 -26.36
C ASP A 446 -3.52 17.09 -25.11
N LEU A 447 -2.82 18.22 -25.30
CA LEU A 447 -2.50 19.20 -24.24
C LEU A 447 -3.29 20.52 -24.41
N ASN A 448 -4.58 20.42 -24.77
CA ASN A 448 -5.48 21.58 -25.00
C ASN A 448 -6.53 21.78 -23.89
N GLY A 449 -6.25 21.30 -22.66
CA GLY A 449 -7.21 21.25 -21.55
C GLY A 449 -7.16 22.47 -20.62
N THR A 450 -7.81 22.36 -19.46
CA THR A 450 -7.50 23.24 -18.31
C THR A 450 -6.26 22.73 -17.58
N GLU A 451 -5.61 23.56 -16.75
CA GLU A 451 -4.44 23.13 -15.93
C GLU A 451 -4.73 21.86 -15.11
N LYS A 452 -5.99 21.65 -14.68
CA LYS A 452 -6.39 20.42 -13.96
C LYS A 452 -6.37 19.17 -14.85
N ASP A 453 -6.77 19.33 -16.11
CA ASP A 453 -6.79 18.24 -17.09
C ASP A 453 -5.36 17.91 -17.54
N GLU A 454 -4.51 18.92 -17.73
CA GLU A 454 -3.08 18.77 -18.02
C GLU A 454 -2.34 18.07 -16.87
N VAL A 455 -2.58 18.48 -15.62
CA VAL A 455 -2.03 17.81 -14.42
C VAL A 455 -2.48 16.35 -14.35
N LEU A 456 -3.76 16.07 -14.64
CA LEU A 456 -4.27 14.70 -14.68
C LEU A 456 -3.55 13.89 -15.77
N LYS A 457 -3.45 14.41 -16.99
CA LYS A 457 -2.76 13.78 -18.12
C LYS A 457 -1.28 13.54 -17.83
N ILE A 458 -0.54 14.52 -17.29
CA ILE A 458 0.86 14.37 -16.86
C ILE A 458 1.04 13.18 -15.92
N SER A 459 0.03 12.90 -15.10
CA SER A 459 0.07 11.80 -14.15
C SER A 459 -0.42 10.45 -14.70
N GLN A 460 -0.92 10.41 -15.95
CA GLN A 460 -1.53 9.24 -16.61
C GLN A 460 -0.82 8.77 -17.88
N TYR A 461 0.24 9.46 -18.31
CA TYR A 461 1.04 9.15 -19.48
C TYR A 461 2.53 9.29 -19.13
N TRP A 462 3.41 8.65 -19.90
CA TRP A 462 4.86 8.66 -19.65
C TRP A 462 5.57 9.75 -20.45
N ILE A 463 5.17 9.92 -21.71
CA ILE A 463 5.65 10.96 -22.60
C ILE A 463 4.42 11.73 -23.07
N LEU A 464 4.45 13.06 -22.91
CA LEU A 464 3.40 13.94 -23.41
C LEU A 464 3.99 14.95 -24.38
N GLU A 465 3.38 15.08 -25.56
CA GLU A 465 3.82 16.00 -26.60
C GLU A 465 3.01 17.30 -26.57
N TYR A 466 3.70 18.43 -26.52
CA TYR A 466 3.19 19.70 -27.01
C TYR A 466 3.34 19.77 -28.52
N ALA A 467 2.32 19.29 -29.24
CA ALA A 467 2.22 19.39 -30.69
C ALA A 467 2.05 20.87 -31.10
N GLU A 468 2.77 21.33 -32.12
CA GLU A 468 2.87 22.75 -32.49
C GLU A 468 3.22 23.62 -31.27
N PHE A 469 4.37 23.32 -30.65
CA PHE A 469 4.85 23.87 -29.37
C PHE A 469 4.68 25.40 -29.24
N GLU A 470 4.86 26.15 -30.33
CA GLU A 470 4.61 27.59 -30.46
C GLU A 470 3.21 28.05 -30.00
N ASN A 471 2.19 27.21 -30.14
CA ASN A 471 0.82 27.51 -29.72
C ASN A 471 0.66 27.52 -28.19
N SER A 472 1.40 26.67 -27.49
CA SER A 472 1.45 26.60 -26.03
C SER A 472 2.49 27.55 -25.45
N TYR A 473 3.58 27.81 -26.17
CA TYR A 473 4.69 28.67 -25.73
C TYR A 473 4.54 30.14 -26.12
N LYS A 474 3.42 30.77 -25.78
CA LYS A 474 3.17 32.19 -26.09
C LYS A 474 3.95 33.12 -25.15
N LYS A 475 4.43 34.27 -25.65
CA LYS A 475 5.22 35.31 -24.94
C LYS A 475 4.66 35.77 -23.57
N LYS A 476 3.34 35.65 -23.36
CA LYS A 476 2.66 35.97 -22.08
C LYS A 476 2.63 34.81 -21.07
N ASP A 477 2.78 33.57 -21.53
CA ASP A 477 2.54 32.34 -20.76
C ASP A 477 3.88 31.64 -20.37
N VAL A 478 5.02 32.09 -20.92
CA VAL A 478 6.37 31.53 -20.68
C VAL A 478 6.69 31.30 -19.19
N SER A 479 6.41 32.27 -18.32
CA SER A 479 6.65 32.13 -16.88
C SER A 479 5.79 31.05 -16.22
N GLN A 480 4.57 30.83 -16.72
CA GLN A 480 3.69 29.77 -16.24
C GLN A 480 4.20 28.40 -16.72
N LEU A 481 4.60 28.27 -17.99
CA LEU A 481 5.22 27.04 -18.49
C LEU A 481 6.50 26.71 -17.72
N LYS A 482 7.41 27.67 -17.51
CA LYS A 482 8.63 27.48 -16.70
C LYS A 482 8.32 26.97 -15.29
N ALA A 483 7.29 27.54 -14.64
CA ALA A 483 6.84 27.10 -13.32
C ALA A 483 6.22 25.70 -13.36
N PHE A 484 5.49 25.37 -14.42
CA PHE A 484 4.87 24.07 -14.66
C PHE A 484 5.90 22.97 -14.95
N LEU A 485 6.86 23.20 -15.86
CA LEU A 485 7.99 22.28 -16.12
C LEU A 485 8.78 22.01 -14.83
N SER A 486 8.96 23.03 -13.99
CA SER A 486 9.77 22.94 -12.76
C SER A 486 9.19 22.04 -11.66
N ARG A 487 7.89 21.68 -11.70
CA ARG A 487 7.21 20.92 -10.64
C ARG A 487 7.72 19.47 -10.59
N LYS A 488 7.95 18.98 -9.37
CA LYS A 488 8.26 17.55 -9.11
C LYS A 488 7.01 16.71 -8.85
N LYS A 489 6.01 17.34 -8.23
CA LYS A 489 4.74 16.74 -7.83
C LYS A 489 3.61 17.69 -8.18
N ASP A 490 2.43 17.16 -8.46
CA ASP A 490 1.21 17.94 -8.67
C ASP A 490 0.12 17.49 -7.69
N SER A 491 -0.55 18.47 -7.07
CA SER A 491 -1.64 18.22 -6.14
C SER A 491 -2.96 18.09 -6.90
N MET A 492 -3.57 16.90 -6.87
CA MET A 492 -4.86 16.63 -7.53
C MET A 492 -5.72 15.66 -6.70
N ARG A 493 -7.04 15.72 -6.88
CA ARG A 493 -7.94 14.71 -6.34
C ARG A 493 -7.85 13.43 -7.19
N ARG A 494 -7.68 12.26 -6.58
CA ARG A 494 -7.73 10.98 -7.31
C ARG A 494 -9.10 10.80 -7.99
N PRO A 495 -9.17 10.15 -9.16
CA PRO A 495 -10.42 9.53 -9.59
C PRO A 495 -11.01 8.69 -8.44
N TYR A 496 -12.27 8.92 -8.09
CA TYR A 496 -12.98 8.28 -6.98
C TYR A 496 -12.48 8.60 -5.55
N GLY A 497 -11.44 9.42 -5.37
CA GLY A 497 -10.98 9.87 -4.06
C GLY A 497 -11.73 11.13 -3.57
N THR A 498 -11.90 11.25 -2.25
CA THR A 498 -12.43 12.47 -1.60
C THR A 498 -11.36 13.55 -1.46
N ASP A 499 -10.12 13.15 -1.21
CA ASP A 499 -9.06 14.05 -0.78
C ASP A 499 -8.18 14.51 -1.95
N ILE A 500 -7.45 15.60 -1.71
CA ILE A 500 -6.41 16.10 -2.62
C ILE A 500 -5.09 15.49 -2.17
N GLU A 501 -4.36 14.90 -3.09
CA GLU A 501 -3.10 14.22 -2.83
C GLU A 501 -2.02 14.71 -3.80
N ASP A 502 -0.77 14.62 -3.36
CA ASP A 502 0.41 14.98 -4.15
C ASP A 502 0.91 13.78 -4.97
N PHE A 503 0.90 13.91 -6.29
CA PHE A 503 1.41 12.87 -7.19
C PHE A 503 2.79 13.25 -7.69
N PRO A 504 3.85 12.48 -7.39
CA PRO A 504 5.15 12.68 -8.02
C PRO A 504 5.02 12.36 -9.52
N ARG A 505 5.58 13.23 -10.38
CA ARG A 505 5.44 13.11 -11.84
C ARG A 505 6.22 11.90 -12.39
N PRO A 506 5.55 10.92 -13.03
CA PRO A 506 6.19 9.74 -13.62
C PRO A 506 6.66 9.99 -15.07
N SER A 507 6.60 11.23 -15.55
CA SER A 507 6.55 11.57 -16.97
C SER A 507 7.55 12.64 -17.40
N ILE A 508 7.85 12.65 -18.70
CA ILE A 508 8.59 13.69 -19.40
C ILE A 508 7.68 14.46 -20.37
N LEU A 509 8.11 15.66 -20.72
CA LEU A 509 7.43 16.51 -21.69
C LEU A 509 8.34 16.64 -22.92
N VAL A 510 7.74 16.46 -24.09
CA VAL A 510 8.39 16.62 -25.40
C VAL A 510 7.58 17.61 -26.23
N GLY A 511 8.15 18.10 -27.32
CA GLY A 511 7.45 19.00 -28.23
C GLY A 511 7.81 18.74 -29.68
N THR A 512 6.98 19.27 -30.57
CA THR A 512 7.32 19.36 -31.99
C THR A 512 6.96 20.74 -32.53
N THR A 513 7.77 21.24 -33.45
CA THR A 513 7.49 22.51 -34.14
C THR A 513 7.92 22.46 -35.60
N ASN A 514 7.29 23.30 -36.41
CA ASN A 514 7.63 23.52 -37.82
C ASN A 514 8.29 24.88 -38.06
N LEU A 515 8.40 25.73 -37.02
CA LEU A 515 9.01 27.05 -37.11
C LEU A 515 10.54 26.97 -36.96
N ASP A 516 11.25 27.89 -37.61
CA ASP A 516 12.69 28.08 -37.41
C ASP A 516 12.97 29.04 -36.22
N GLU A 517 12.07 29.99 -35.94
CA GLU A 517 12.11 30.89 -34.79
C GLU A 517 10.85 30.73 -33.92
N PHE A 518 10.99 30.39 -32.64
CA PHE A 518 9.87 30.15 -31.73
C PHE A 518 10.17 30.37 -30.23
N LEU A 519 11.42 30.65 -29.85
CA LEU A 519 11.78 30.92 -28.45
C LEU A 519 11.67 32.42 -28.14
N TYR A 520 10.79 32.80 -27.20
CA TYR A 520 10.48 34.23 -26.91
C TYR A 520 11.16 34.83 -25.67
N ASP A 521 11.97 34.07 -24.93
CA ASP A 521 12.52 34.50 -23.64
C ASP A 521 13.95 33.98 -23.37
N PRO A 522 14.97 34.84 -23.46
CA PRO A 522 16.38 34.45 -23.30
C PRO A 522 16.74 34.00 -21.87
N THR A 523 15.88 34.22 -20.87
CA THR A 523 16.12 33.76 -19.49
C THR A 523 15.67 32.31 -19.25
N GLY A 524 15.33 31.57 -20.30
CA GLY A 524 14.69 30.25 -20.23
C GLY A 524 15.38 29.12 -20.97
N GLU A 525 16.41 29.40 -21.75
CA GLU A 525 16.72 28.64 -22.96
C GLU A 525 17.27 27.24 -22.68
N ARG A 526 18.08 27.06 -21.64
CA ARG A 526 18.53 25.74 -21.15
C ARG A 526 17.44 24.68 -20.93
N ARG A 527 16.16 25.07 -20.81
CA ARG A 527 15.03 24.12 -20.70
C ARG A 527 14.52 23.60 -22.04
N PHE A 528 14.88 24.22 -23.16
CA PHE A 528 14.37 23.86 -24.48
C PHE A 528 15.48 23.14 -25.24
N TRP A 529 15.36 21.82 -25.32
CA TRP A 529 16.33 20.94 -25.96
C TRP A 529 15.92 20.75 -27.42
N VAL A 530 16.33 21.66 -28.28
CA VAL A 530 15.92 21.67 -29.69
C VAL A 530 16.81 20.73 -30.51
N ILE A 531 16.20 19.81 -31.25
CA ILE A 531 16.90 18.87 -32.15
C ILE A 531 16.37 19.05 -33.58
N LYS A 532 17.27 19.38 -34.53
CA LYS A 532 16.90 19.55 -35.94
C LYS A 532 16.71 18.19 -36.64
N VAL A 533 15.53 17.99 -37.21
CA VAL A 533 15.19 16.86 -38.09
C VAL A 533 15.47 17.27 -39.54
N LEU A 534 16.62 16.84 -40.04
CA LEU A 534 17.08 17.09 -41.41
C LEU A 534 16.44 16.14 -42.43
N PHE A 535 16.02 14.94 -41.99
CA PHE A 535 15.29 14.01 -42.84
C PHE A 535 13.91 14.52 -43.26
N LYS A 536 13.57 14.30 -44.54
CA LYS A 536 12.24 14.61 -45.09
C LYS A 536 11.11 13.83 -44.39
N LYS A 537 11.41 12.61 -43.94
CA LYS A 537 10.57 11.76 -43.09
C LYS A 537 11.49 10.91 -42.21
N ILE A 538 11.21 10.85 -40.91
CA ILE A 538 11.88 9.96 -39.97
C ILE A 538 11.61 8.49 -40.35
N PRO A 539 12.60 7.57 -40.28
CA PRO A 539 12.45 6.16 -40.67
C PRO A 539 11.65 5.33 -39.65
N ILE A 540 10.36 5.63 -39.50
CA ILE A 540 9.48 5.05 -38.46
C ILE A 540 9.40 3.52 -38.44
N LYS A 541 9.55 2.82 -39.57
CA LYS A 541 9.56 1.34 -39.61
C LYS A 541 10.76 0.73 -38.88
N MET A 542 11.91 1.38 -39.02
CA MET A 542 13.15 1.01 -38.33
C MET A 542 13.05 1.34 -36.84
N LEU A 543 12.42 2.47 -36.49
CA LEU A 543 12.13 2.83 -35.10
C LEU A 543 11.23 1.79 -34.41
N GLN A 544 10.18 1.30 -35.07
CA GLN A 544 9.30 0.25 -34.54
C GLN A 544 10.05 -1.06 -34.24
N GLN A 545 11.07 -1.40 -35.03
CA GLN A 545 11.90 -2.59 -34.84
C GLN A 545 12.94 -2.40 -33.74
N GLU A 546 13.50 -1.19 -33.61
CA GLU A 546 14.58 -0.88 -32.66
C GLU A 546 14.06 -0.33 -31.30
N ARG A 547 12.77 0.04 -31.15
CA ARG A 547 12.15 0.62 -29.94
C ARG A 547 12.61 -0.06 -28.64
N ASP A 548 12.43 -1.38 -28.56
CA ASP A 548 12.72 -2.13 -27.32
C ASP A 548 14.23 -2.22 -27.04
N LEU A 549 15.07 -2.19 -28.09
CA LEU A 549 16.53 -2.14 -27.97
C LEU A 549 17.00 -0.75 -27.50
N ILE A 550 16.38 0.32 -28.01
CA ILE A 550 16.63 1.71 -27.59
C ILE A 550 16.29 1.88 -26.12
N TRP A 551 15.12 1.37 -25.67
CA TRP A 551 14.76 1.45 -24.26
C TRP A 551 15.63 0.56 -23.37
N ALA A 552 16.02 -0.63 -23.82
CA ALA A 552 17.00 -1.43 -23.07
C ALA A 552 18.32 -0.67 -22.89
N ALA A 553 18.84 -0.02 -23.95
CA ALA A 553 20.05 0.79 -23.87
C ALA A 553 19.89 1.99 -22.91
N ALA A 554 18.74 2.66 -22.90
CA ALA A 554 18.42 3.74 -21.97
C ALA A 554 18.31 3.26 -20.51
N VAL A 555 17.76 2.07 -20.27
CA VAL A 555 17.72 1.44 -18.95
C VAL A 555 19.14 1.09 -18.49
N ALA A 556 19.96 0.48 -19.35
CA ALA A 556 21.35 0.17 -19.05
C ALA A 556 22.17 1.44 -18.71
N ALA A 557 22.01 2.53 -19.48
CA ALA A 557 22.64 3.82 -19.18
C ALA A 557 22.25 4.36 -17.78
N TYR A 558 20.95 4.39 -17.48
CA TYR A 558 20.44 4.79 -16.16
C TYR A 558 20.96 3.89 -15.02
N ARG A 559 20.98 2.57 -15.21
CA ARG A 559 21.52 1.59 -14.24
C ARG A 559 23.03 1.76 -14.01
N ASN A 560 23.78 2.14 -15.05
CA ASN A 560 25.20 2.46 -14.98
C ASN A 560 25.48 3.81 -14.28
N GLY A 561 24.44 4.56 -13.90
CA GLY A 561 24.56 5.86 -13.24
C GLY A 561 24.86 7.02 -14.20
N GLU A 562 24.64 6.85 -15.51
CA GLU A 562 24.73 7.98 -16.44
C GLU A 562 23.66 9.03 -16.10
N GLN A 563 24.09 10.29 -16.03
CA GLN A 563 23.20 11.39 -15.70
C GLN A 563 22.27 11.71 -16.88
N TRP A 564 21.02 12.09 -16.58
CA TRP A 564 20.06 12.61 -17.56
C TRP A 564 20.04 14.14 -17.65
N ARG A 565 20.98 14.82 -17.01
CA ARG A 565 21.21 16.25 -17.21
C ARG A 565 22.39 16.46 -18.15
N LEU A 566 22.39 17.60 -18.82
CA LEU A 566 23.55 18.07 -19.54
C LEU A 566 24.69 18.38 -18.56
N THR A 567 25.91 18.14 -19.02
CA THR A 567 27.15 18.66 -18.43
C THR A 567 27.27 20.16 -18.69
N GLU A 568 28.14 20.85 -17.95
CA GLU A 568 28.33 22.30 -18.11
C GLU A 568 28.72 22.69 -19.56
N VAL A 569 29.52 21.85 -20.22
CA VAL A 569 29.92 22.03 -21.63
C VAL A 569 28.74 21.80 -22.60
N GLU A 570 27.91 20.78 -22.35
CA GLU A 570 26.70 20.53 -23.14
C GLU A 570 25.64 21.65 -22.95
N ASP A 571 25.53 22.23 -21.75
CA ASP A 571 24.69 23.40 -21.45
C ASP A 571 25.20 24.67 -22.19
N GLU A 572 26.52 24.91 -22.24
CA GLU A 572 27.11 26.02 -23.02
C GLU A 572 26.85 25.87 -24.53
N TRP A 573 26.95 24.65 -25.07
CA TRP A 573 26.59 24.36 -26.46
C TRP A 573 25.10 24.60 -26.72
N LEU A 574 24.23 24.22 -25.79
CA LEU A 574 22.80 24.45 -25.88
C LEU A 574 22.46 25.94 -25.88
N ASP A 575 23.03 26.74 -24.97
CA ASP A 575 22.82 28.19 -24.91
C ASP A 575 23.39 28.90 -26.15
N ALA A 576 24.48 28.40 -26.75
CA ALA A 576 24.97 28.89 -28.03
C ALA A 576 24.04 28.54 -29.20
N ALA A 577 23.53 27.29 -29.24
CA ALA A 577 22.63 26.82 -30.28
C ALA A 577 21.23 27.47 -30.19
N ASN A 578 20.73 27.75 -28.99
CA ASN A 578 19.36 28.24 -28.82
C ASN A 578 19.13 29.67 -29.31
N LYS A 579 20.19 30.49 -29.39
CA LYS A 579 20.16 31.83 -30.00
C LYS A 579 19.58 31.83 -31.41
N GLN A 580 19.77 30.77 -32.19
CA GLN A 580 19.28 30.70 -33.57
C GLN A 580 17.76 30.46 -33.69
N TYR A 581 17.10 30.03 -32.61
CA TYR A 581 15.65 29.80 -32.57
C TYR A 581 14.91 30.93 -31.83
N GLN A 582 15.62 31.96 -31.37
CA GLN A 582 15.03 33.13 -30.73
C GLN A 582 14.15 33.87 -31.74
N SER A 583 12.87 34.04 -31.40
CA SER A 583 11.98 34.88 -32.20
C SER A 583 12.33 36.34 -31.97
N THR A 584 12.83 36.95 -33.04
CA THR A 584 13.03 38.40 -33.10
C THR A 584 11.68 39.11 -32.96
N ASP A 585 11.65 40.21 -32.20
CA ASP A 585 10.42 40.98 -32.01
C ASP A 585 10.13 41.78 -33.31
N THR A 586 8.88 41.84 -33.79
CA THR A 586 8.60 42.51 -35.09
C THR A 586 8.88 44.02 -35.11
N TRP A 587 9.25 44.62 -33.98
CA TRP A 587 9.74 46.00 -33.90
C TRP A 587 11.27 46.08 -33.84
N GLU A 588 11.96 44.98 -33.57
CA GLU A 588 13.39 44.90 -33.26
C GLU A 588 14.26 45.52 -34.33
N GLU A 589 14.12 45.10 -35.60
CA GLU A 589 14.87 45.65 -36.73
C GLU A 589 14.69 47.17 -36.85
N ALA A 590 13.44 47.65 -36.83
CA ALA A 590 13.13 49.08 -36.94
C ALA A 590 13.64 49.90 -35.74
N VAL A 591 13.51 49.35 -34.53
CA VAL A 591 13.98 49.98 -33.28
C VAL A 591 15.50 50.04 -33.26
N MET A 592 16.19 48.95 -33.59
CA MET A 592 17.65 48.86 -33.50
C MET A 592 18.34 49.64 -34.62
N ALA A 593 17.86 49.55 -35.87
CA ALA A 593 18.40 50.33 -36.99
C ALA A 593 18.36 51.85 -36.75
N TRP A 594 17.40 52.35 -35.97
CA TRP A 594 17.39 53.74 -35.52
C TRP A 594 18.21 53.97 -34.24
N ALA A 595 18.08 53.09 -33.23
CA ALA A 595 18.71 53.27 -31.93
C ALA A 595 20.24 53.20 -32.01
N GLU A 596 20.82 52.32 -32.82
CA GLU A 596 22.28 52.18 -32.98
C GLU A 596 22.94 53.46 -33.48
N LEU A 597 22.22 54.30 -34.23
CA LEU A 597 22.70 55.61 -34.69
C LEU A 597 22.74 56.67 -33.57
N GLN A 598 22.25 56.35 -32.37
CA GLN A 598 22.18 57.26 -31.22
C GLN A 598 23.11 56.81 -30.08
N LYS A 599 23.58 57.76 -29.26
CA LYS A 599 24.29 57.46 -28.00
C LYS A 599 23.32 57.17 -26.85
N GLU A 600 22.19 57.86 -26.85
CA GLU A 600 21.12 57.74 -25.85
C GLU A 600 19.76 57.79 -26.54
N VAL A 601 18.82 56.94 -26.11
CA VAL A 601 17.46 56.87 -26.66
C VAL A 601 16.41 56.81 -25.55
N SER A 602 15.21 57.33 -25.78
CA SER A 602 14.05 57.06 -24.92
C SER A 602 13.02 56.17 -25.59
N VAL A 603 12.31 55.41 -24.76
CA VAL A 603 11.17 54.57 -25.18
C VAL A 603 10.06 55.41 -25.82
N GLY A 604 9.88 56.66 -25.39
CA GLY A 604 8.85 57.56 -25.93
C GLY A 604 9.16 58.05 -27.33
N GLU A 605 10.42 58.40 -27.60
CA GLU A 605 10.89 58.76 -28.95
C GLU A 605 10.78 57.56 -29.88
N ILE A 606 11.23 56.36 -29.46
CA ILE A 606 11.11 55.16 -30.29
C ILE A 606 9.64 54.83 -30.63
N LEU A 607 8.73 54.91 -29.66
CA LEU A 607 7.30 54.67 -29.92
C LEU A 607 6.68 55.72 -30.86
N SER A 608 7.05 57.00 -30.71
CA SER A 608 6.44 58.11 -31.45
C SER A 608 7.06 58.34 -32.82
N ASP A 609 8.39 58.32 -32.88
CA ASP A 609 9.19 58.82 -34.00
C ASP A 609 9.72 57.68 -34.89
N VAL A 610 9.94 56.48 -34.35
CA VAL A 610 10.31 55.29 -35.13
C VAL A 610 9.07 54.48 -35.50
N LEU A 611 8.32 54.01 -34.49
CA LEU A 611 7.19 53.10 -34.67
C LEU A 611 5.87 53.80 -35.02
N LYS A 612 5.84 55.15 -35.01
CA LYS A 612 4.69 56.01 -35.36
C LYS A 612 3.40 55.69 -34.59
N ILE A 613 3.53 55.23 -33.33
CA ILE A 613 2.41 54.89 -32.47
C ILE A 613 1.90 56.16 -31.78
N GLU A 614 0.64 56.49 -32.03
CA GLU A 614 -0.05 57.62 -31.38
C GLU A 614 0.03 57.55 -29.85
N LEU A 615 0.30 58.69 -29.19
CA LEU A 615 0.43 58.77 -27.73
C LEU A 615 -0.70 58.10 -26.93
N ALA A 616 -1.94 58.14 -27.44
CA ALA A 616 -3.10 57.50 -26.82
C ALA A 616 -3.03 55.95 -26.82
N LYS A 617 -2.22 55.35 -27.70
CA LYS A 617 -1.99 53.91 -27.85
C LYS A 617 -0.66 53.44 -27.25
N GLN A 618 0.16 54.35 -26.69
CA GLN A 618 1.43 54.02 -26.03
C GLN A 618 1.21 53.53 -24.59
N SER A 619 0.51 52.39 -24.44
CA SER A 619 0.26 51.80 -23.12
C SER A 619 1.55 51.27 -22.47
N LYS A 620 1.43 50.75 -21.25
CA LYS A 620 2.56 50.14 -20.56
C LYS A 620 3.12 48.91 -21.30
N ALA A 621 2.29 48.21 -22.09
CA ALA A 621 2.72 47.05 -22.87
C ALA A 621 3.73 47.43 -23.96
N GLU A 622 3.41 48.42 -24.79
CA GLU A 622 4.25 48.90 -25.89
C GLU A 622 5.56 49.51 -25.35
N GLN A 623 5.48 50.28 -24.26
CA GLN A 623 6.66 50.79 -23.57
C GLN A 623 7.58 49.69 -23.05
N ASN A 624 7.00 48.62 -22.48
CA ASN A 624 7.77 47.49 -21.96
C ASN A 624 8.36 46.64 -23.11
N ARG A 625 7.70 46.58 -24.27
CA ARG A 625 8.17 45.87 -25.49
C ARG A 625 9.43 46.52 -26.05
N VAL A 626 9.41 47.83 -26.31
CA VAL A 626 10.62 48.58 -26.72
C VAL A 626 11.73 48.49 -25.66
N ALA A 627 11.37 48.60 -24.38
CA ALA A 627 12.32 48.43 -23.28
C ALA A 627 12.84 46.98 -23.11
N ALA A 628 12.27 45.98 -23.78
CA ALA A 628 12.81 44.62 -23.83
C ALA A 628 13.82 44.48 -24.96
N ILE A 629 13.49 44.98 -26.17
CA ILE A 629 14.39 45.04 -27.34
C ILE A 629 15.71 45.73 -26.99
N LEU A 630 15.65 46.91 -26.38
CA LEU A 630 16.87 47.63 -25.99
C LEU A 630 17.74 46.80 -25.01
N ARG A 631 17.13 46.01 -24.11
CA ARG A 631 17.87 45.17 -23.16
C ARG A 631 18.48 43.93 -23.78
N SER A 632 17.83 43.26 -24.74
CA SER A 632 18.44 42.11 -25.43
C SER A 632 19.68 42.53 -26.21
N HIS A 633 19.71 43.75 -26.73
CA HIS A 633 20.86 44.38 -27.39
C HIS A 633 21.81 45.14 -26.44
N GLY A 634 21.81 44.80 -25.14
CA GLY A 634 22.80 45.30 -24.17
C GLY A 634 22.67 46.77 -23.74
N TRP A 635 21.61 47.50 -24.12
CA TRP A 635 21.41 48.87 -23.66
C TRP A 635 21.07 48.93 -22.18
N THR A 636 21.68 49.88 -21.47
CA THR A 636 21.51 50.06 -20.02
C THR A 636 20.76 51.35 -19.70
N ARG A 637 20.21 51.50 -18.49
CA ARG A 637 19.50 52.74 -18.10
C ARG A 637 20.45 53.75 -17.48
N GLY A 638 20.78 54.81 -18.22
CA GLY A 638 21.58 55.93 -17.76
C GLY A 638 20.91 56.76 -16.66
N ASP A 639 21.54 57.86 -16.29
CA ASP A 639 21.03 58.76 -15.25
C ASP A 639 19.82 59.59 -15.68
N ARG A 640 19.06 60.08 -14.70
CA ARG A 640 17.90 60.93 -14.97
C ARG A 640 18.36 62.30 -15.50
N LYS A 641 17.96 62.64 -16.72
CA LYS A 641 18.25 63.93 -17.37
C LYS A 641 16.94 64.70 -17.61
N ARG A 642 17.01 66.03 -17.63
CA ARG A 642 15.89 66.88 -18.06
C ARG A 642 15.99 67.14 -19.57
N VAL A 643 14.96 66.75 -20.30
CA VAL A 643 14.81 67.03 -21.75
C VAL A 643 13.43 67.65 -21.96
N ASN A 644 13.37 68.79 -22.64
CA ASN A 644 12.13 69.55 -22.90
C ASN A 644 11.26 69.75 -21.64
N GLY A 645 11.88 70.09 -20.51
CA GLY A 645 11.21 70.32 -19.22
C GLY A 645 10.74 69.06 -18.47
N ARG A 646 10.79 67.88 -19.08
CA ARG A 646 10.43 66.59 -18.46
C ARG A 646 11.67 65.85 -17.97
N LEU A 647 11.55 65.14 -16.85
CA LEU A 647 12.62 64.30 -16.31
C LEU A 647 12.51 62.91 -16.93
N ILE A 648 13.43 62.56 -17.83
CA ILE A 648 13.49 61.25 -18.48
C ILE A 648 14.68 60.45 -17.96
N ARG A 649 14.62 59.13 -18.11
CA ARG A 649 15.76 58.23 -17.86
C ARG A 649 16.06 57.51 -19.18
N PRO A 650 17.05 57.98 -19.98
CA PRO A 650 17.35 57.39 -21.26
C PRO A 650 17.97 55.99 -21.10
N TRP A 651 17.89 55.23 -22.19
CA TRP A 651 18.73 54.06 -22.41
C TRP A 651 20.02 54.53 -23.10
N VAL A 652 21.15 54.01 -22.64
CA VAL A 652 22.49 54.33 -23.13
C VAL A 652 23.01 53.13 -23.91
N ARG A 653 23.59 53.39 -25.09
CA ARG A 653 24.18 52.36 -25.95
C ARG A 653 25.32 51.65 -25.20
N PRO A 654 25.45 50.30 -25.28
CA PRO A 654 26.63 49.64 -24.76
C PRO A 654 27.88 50.17 -25.47
N GLN A 655 28.93 50.50 -24.71
CA GLN A 655 30.23 50.81 -25.30
C GLN A 655 30.82 49.53 -25.90
N GLN A 656 31.15 49.56 -27.19
CA GLN A 656 31.99 48.52 -27.77
C GLN A 656 33.43 48.79 -27.32
N GLU A 657 34.07 47.81 -26.66
CA GLU A 657 35.44 47.96 -26.13
C GLU A 657 36.50 48.20 -27.22
N VAL A 658 36.14 48.00 -28.49
CA VAL A 658 36.99 48.16 -29.68
C VAL A 658 37.51 49.60 -29.86
N GLU A 659 36.77 50.64 -29.45
CA GLU A 659 37.22 52.03 -29.62
C GLU A 659 38.36 52.42 -28.65
N GLN A 660 38.49 51.74 -27.50
CA GLN A 660 39.49 52.10 -26.49
C GLN A 660 40.89 51.54 -26.73
N GLU A 661 41.06 50.56 -27.62
CA GLU A 661 42.39 50.12 -28.06
C GLU A 661 42.92 51.01 -29.20
N VAL A 662 42.05 51.57 -30.04
CA VAL A 662 42.46 52.48 -31.12
C VAL A 662 42.93 53.83 -30.56
N GLU A 663 42.21 54.44 -29.61
CA GLU A 663 42.69 55.68 -28.98
C GLU A 663 43.94 55.46 -28.12
N ARG A 664 44.04 54.35 -27.36
CA ARG A 664 45.25 54.03 -26.58
C ARG A 664 46.46 53.64 -27.43
N GLY A 665 46.26 53.01 -28.58
CA GLY A 665 47.32 52.74 -29.56
C GLY A 665 47.86 54.02 -30.18
N VAL A 666 46.96 54.93 -30.61
CA VAL A 666 47.34 56.21 -31.24
C VAL A 666 48.05 57.14 -30.25
N GLU A 667 47.67 57.17 -28.97
CA GLU A 667 48.41 57.96 -27.96
C GLU A 667 49.79 57.36 -27.62
N GLN A 668 49.96 56.03 -27.67
CA GLN A 668 51.26 55.39 -27.38
C GLN A 668 52.26 55.41 -28.54
N GLU A 669 51.81 55.43 -29.80
CA GLU A 669 52.70 55.51 -30.96
C GLU A 669 53.23 56.93 -31.23
N VAL A 670 52.54 57.98 -30.77
CA VAL A 670 53.01 59.37 -30.93
C VAL A 670 54.18 59.71 -29.98
N GLU A 671 54.34 59.00 -28.85
CA GLU A 671 55.46 59.21 -27.92
C GLU A 671 56.75 58.42 -28.24
N ARG A 672 56.79 57.59 -29.28
CA ARG A 672 57.98 56.77 -29.62
C ARG A 672 58.44 56.82 -31.07
N GLY A 673 58.48 58.02 -31.64
CA GLY A 673 59.20 58.29 -32.89
C GLY A 673 60.62 58.83 -32.66
N VAL A 674 61.63 57.96 -32.51
CA VAL A 674 63.06 58.32 -32.67
C VAL A 674 63.82 57.19 -33.37
N GLU A 675 64.50 57.55 -34.46
CA GLU A 675 65.60 56.84 -35.17
C GLU A 675 65.29 55.50 -35.89
N GLN A 676 65.02 55.65 -37.21
CA GLN A 676 65.76 55.07 -38.36
C GLN A 676 66.54 53.76 -38.14
N GLU A 677 66.49 52.74 -39.00
CA GLU A 677 66.83 52.81 -40.44
C GLU A 677 66.05 51.81 -41.33
N VAL A 678 66.26 51.91 -42.65
CA VAL A 678 65.56 51.15 -43.70
C VAL A 678 66.48 50.08 -44.29
N GLU A 679 66.03 48.82 -44.38
CA GLU A 679 66.54 47.90 -45.40
C GLU A 679 65.43 47.00 -45.97
N GLN A 680 65.60 46.56 -47.22
CA GLN A 680 64.57 45.94 -48.07
C GLN A 680 64.86 44.44 -48.35
N PRO A 681 63.96 43.68 -48.99
CA PRO A 681 63.59 42.34 -48.51
C PRO A 681 64.35 41.19 -49.17
N GLN A 682 64.38 40.03 -48.51
CA GLN A 682 64.56 38.72 -49.16
C GLN A 682 63.63 37.64 -48.56
N ALA A 683 63.41 36.60 -49.35
CA ALA A 683 62.47 35.50 -49.09
C ALA A 683 63.21 34.18 -48.79
N LEU A 684 62.42 33.08 -48.75
CA LEU A 684 62.76 31.65 -48.76
C LEU A 684 62.66 30.83 -47.44
N VAL A 685 61.66 29.93 -47.44
CA VAL A 685 61.80 28.44 -47.44
C VAL A 685 62.38 27.72 -46.20
N THR A 686 61.51 26.86 -45.64
CA THR A 686 61.70 25.58 -44.89
C THR A 686 62.90 25.40 -43.94
N THR A 687 62.62 24.81 -42.77
CA THR A 687 63.03 23.40 -42.47
C THR A 687 62.35 22.86 -41.21
N ASP A 688 62.14 21.55 -41.19
CA ASP A 688 61.66 20.78 -40.03
C ASP A 688 62.72 20.69 -38.92
N LEU A 689 62.28 20.59 -37.66
CA LEU A 689 63.06 19.99 -36.57
C LEU A 689 62.14 19.28 -35.57
N GLU A 690 62.47 18.03 -35.26
CA GLU A 690 61.80 17.18 -34.26
C GLU A 690 62.18 17.59 -32.82
N PRO A 691 61.38 17.24 -31.79
CA PRO A 691 61.72 17.46 -30.40
C PRO A 691 62.53 16.27 -29.82
N GLU A 692 63.74 16.55 -29.30
CA GLU A 692 64.45 15.57 -28.46
C GLU A 692 63.85 15.51 -27.04
N CYS A 693 63.57 14.28 -26.60
CA CYS A 693 63.22 13.97 -25.21
C CYS A 693 64.46 13.45 -24.48
N SER A 694 64.66 13.84 -23.22
CA SER A 694 65.64 13.18 -22.33
C SER A 694 65.13 13.02 -20.90
N THR A 695 64.69 11.81 -20.55
CA THR A 695 65.37 10.92 -19.57
C THR A 695 64.60 9.59 -19.40
N CYS A 696 65.31 8.53 -19.02
CA CYS A 696 64.97 7.15 -19.38
C CYS A 696 65.28 6.11 -18.27
N SER A 697 64.93 4.83 -18.58
CA SER A 697 65.15 3.53 -17.86
C SER A 697 63.86 2.95 -17.26
N THR A 698 63.56 1.63 -17.28
CA THR A 698 64.10 0.40 -17.93
C THR A 698 63.04 -0.73 -17.78
N ASN A 699 62.94 -1.82 -18.54
CA ASN A 699 63.78 -2.35 -19.63
C ASN A 699 62.94 -3.19 -20.66
N SER A 700 63.61 -3.75 -21.66
CA SER A 700 63.17 -4.61 -22.78
C SER A 700 63.49 -6.12 -22.52
N PRO A 701 63.24 -7.13 -23.42
CA PRO A 701 63.12 -7.02 -24.89
C PRO A 701 62.20 -7.99 -25.72
N GLN A 702 61.81 -7.49 -26.91
CA GLN A 702 61.74 -8.18 -28.24
C GLN A 702 60.74 -9.36 -28.44
N THR A 703 60.14 -9.61 -29.62
CA THR A 703 60.31 -9.07 -31.00
C THR A 703 59.02 -9.26 -31.83
N PHE A 704 58.75 -8.39 -32.81
CA PHE A 704 57.73 -8.59 -33.87
C PHE A 704 58.37 -9.12 -35.19
N PRO A 705 57.56 -9.57 -36.17
CA PRO A 705 57.53 -8.79 -37.43
C PRO A 705 56.16 -8.72 -38.16
N ASN A 706 55.77 -7.48 -38.50
CA ASN A 706 55.28 -6.92 -39.78
C ASN A 706 54.54 -7.72 -40.89
N PHE A 707 53.66 -6.93 -41.56
CA PHE A 707 53.24 -6.99 -42.98
C PHE A 707 52.25 -8.12 -43.38
N ASP A 708 51.32 -7.95 -44.35
CA ASP A 708 51.12 -6.85 -45.33
C ASP A 708 49.63 -6.71 -45.74
N SER A 709 49.32 -5.75 -46.63
CA SER A 709 47.99 -5.51 -47.21
C SER A 709 47.86 -5.90 -48.69
N ASN A 710 46.61 -6.15 -49.11
CA ASN A 710 46.07 -6.20 -50.48
C ASN A 710 46.07 -7.52 -51.32
N ASN A 711 44.86 -7.74 -51.86
CA ASN A 711 44.49 -8.17 -53.22
C ASN A 711 44.27 -9.66 -53.63
N GLU A 712 43.04 -9.89 -54.08
CA GLU A 712 42.57 -10.66 -55.26
C GLU A 712 42.85 -12.17 -55.51
N THR A 713 41.72 -12.86 -55.79
CA THR A 713 41.52 -13.97 -56.75
C THR A 713 42.17 -15.35 -56.56
N ALA A 714 41.31 -16.29 -56.14
CA ALA A 714 40.84 -17.45 -56.91
C ALA A 714 41.73 -18.70 -57.18
N GLN A 715 41.02 -19.85 -57.21
CA GLN A 715 41.29 -21.13 -57.90
C GLN A 715 42.14 -22.27 -57.27
N TRP A 716 41.40 -23.24 -56.70
CA TRP A 716 41.24 -24.63 -57.21
C TRP A 716 42.08 -25.85 -56.72
N ILE A 717 41.34 -26.94 -56.48
CA ILE A 717 41.67 -28.40 -56.46
C ILE A 717 42.38 -29.03 -55.22
N ALA A 718 41.57 -29.59 -54.30
CA ALA A 718 41.27 -31.04 -54.05
C ALA A 718 42.43 -32.10 -53.92
N PRO A 719 42.19 -33.40 -53.54
CA PRO A 719 40.91 -34.12 -53.30
C PRO A 719 40.84 -35.17 -52.13
N GLN A 720 39.71 -35.93 -52.10
CA GLN A 720 39.45 -37.27 -51.49
C GLN A 720 38.81 -37.32 -50.07
N THR A 721 37.79 -38.15 -49.74
CA THR A 721 36.96 -39.12 -50.51
C THR A 721 35.65 -39.52 -49.80
N ALA A 722 34.62 -39.88 -50.60
CA ALA A 722 33.54 -40.88 -50.39
C ALA A 722 32.44 -40.71 -49.30
N ALA A 723 31.19 -40.92 -49.74
CA ALA A 723 29.90 -40.82 -49.02
C ALA A 723 29.29 -42.25 -48.76
N PRO A 724 27.95 -42.58 -48.62
CA PRO A 724 26.76 -41.79 -49.00
C PRO A 724 25.34 -41.99 -48.33
N PHE A 725 24.39 -41.11 -48.73
CA PHE A 725 22.95 -41.35 -49.12
C PHE A 725 21.82 -41.67 -48.07
N VAL A 726 20.53 -41.25 -48.20
CA VAL A 726 19.74 -40.43 -49.20
C VAL A 726 18.64 -39.54 -48.53
N THR A 727 18.29 -38.45 -49.23
CA THR A 727 17.16 -37.46 -49.21
C THR A 727 15.76 -38.03 -49.61
N PRO A 728 14.62 -37.28 -49.85
CA PRO A 728 14.35 -35.87 -50.33
C PRO A 728 13.35 -35.01 -49.49
N GLN A 729 13.24 -33.66 -49.55
CA GLN A 729 13.19 -32.61 -50.64
C GLN A 729 11.80 -32.52 -51.37
N GLU A 730 11.25 -31.40 -51.89
CA GLU A 730 11.61 -29.96 -51.93
C GLU A 730 10.46 -28.99 -52.38
N THR A 731 10.47 -27.76 -51.82
CA THR A 731 10.33 -26.37 -52.35
C THR A 731 9.53 -25.90 -53.62
N THR A 732 8.73 -24.82 -53.42
CA THR A 732 8.58 -23.55 -54.24
C THR A 732 7.97 -23.62 -55.69
N PRO A 733 7.67 -22.51 -56.44
CA PRO A 733 7.92 -21.06 -56.22
C PRO A 733 6.83 -20.00 -56.66
N THR A 734 7.10 -18.73 -56.30
CA THR A 734 6.82 -17.39 -56.97
C THR A 734 5.46 -16.88 -57.52
N GLU A 735 5.19 -15.62 -57.12
CA GLU A 735 4.76 -14.42 -57.92
C GLU A 735 3.29 -13.96 -58.13
N ALA A 736 3.13 -12.65 -57.81
CA ALA A 736 2.40 -11.58 -58.53
C ALA A 736 0.86 -11.35 -58.42
N ASN A 737 0.55 -10.15 -57.91
CA ASN A 737 -0.41 -9.13 -58.38
C ASN A 737 -1.94 -9.15 -58.11
N GLU A 738 -2.35 -7.97 -57.61
CA GLU A 738 -3.57 -7.17 -57.91
C GLU A 738 -5.00 -7.64 -57.57
N LYS A 739 -5.70 -6.73 -56.84
CA LYS A 739 -7.13 -6.33 -56.96
C LYS A 739 -8.19 -7.41 -56.67
N SER A 740 -9.39 -7.15 -56.15
CA SER A 740 -10.16 -6.04 -55.57
C SER A 740 -11.63 -6.55 -55.56
N LEU A 741 -12.54 -5.92 -54.82
CA LEU A 741 -14.03 -6.08 -54.90
C LEU A 741 -14.56 -7.42 -54.30
N GLU A 742 -15.43 -7.44 -53.28
CA GLU A 742 -16.81 -6.92 -53.14
C GLU A 742 -17.92 -7.90 -53.61
N GLY A 743 -19.04 -7.94 -52.87
CA GLY A 743 -20.23 -8.80 -53.10
C GLY A 743 -20.30 -9.95 -52.09
N GLN A 744 -21.13 -9.93 -51.03
CA GLN A 744 -22.60 -9.95 -51.02
C GLN A 744 -23.13 -11.04 -51.97
N GLY A 745 -23.55 -12.20 -51.47
CA GLY A 745 -24.95 -12.42 -51.03
C GLY A 745 -25.65 -13.29 -52.09
N VAL A 746 -26.72 -14.08 -51.87
CA VAL A 746 -27.75 -14.24 -50.83
C VAL A 746 -28.52 -15.55 -51.21
N GLU A 747 -29.20 -16.21 -50.25
CA GLU A 747 -30.24 -17.28 -50.40
C GLU A 747 -29.91 -18.60 -51.20
N GLN A 748 -29.98 -19.82 -50.64
CA GLN A 748 -31.15 -20.65 -50.20
C GLN A 748 -32.17 -21.01 -51.31
N PRO A 749 -33.00 -22.11 -51.19
CA PRO A 749 -33.08 -23.18 -50.17
C PRO A 749 -33.44 -24.63 -50.69
N VAL A 750 -33.77 -25.56 -49.75
CA VAL A 750 -34.52 -26.87 -49.84
C VAL A 750 -34.03 -27.96 -50.82
N ASP A 751 -33.89 -29.26 -50.45
CA ASP A 751 -34.93 -30.18 -49.93
C ASP A 751 -34.37 -31.35 -49.07
N GLU A 752 -35.18 -31.82 -48.10
CA GLU A 752 -35.07 -33.09 -47.35
C GLU A 752 -35.90 -34.22 -48.08
N PRO A 753 -36.19 -35.47 -47.57
CA PRO A 753 -35.94 -36.03 -46.23
C PRO A 753 -35.70 -37.57 -46.04
N GLN A 754 -35.39 -37.95 -44.79
CA GLN A 754 -35.47 -39.29 -44.10
C GLN A 754 -34.61 -40.46 -44.65
N THR A 755 -33.92 -41.31 -43.85
CA THR A 755 -34.37 -42.03 -42.63
C THR A 755 -33.23 -42.58 -41.73
N GLN A 756 -33.49 -42.56 -40.41
CA GLN A 756 -33.11 -43.53 -39.35
C GLN A 756 -31.65 -43.83 -38.93
N SER A 757 -31.42 -43.57 -37.63
CA SER A 757 -30.25 -43.77 -36.75
C SER A 757 -29.86 -45.24 -36.48
N PRO A 758 -28.67 -45.55 -35.88
CA PRO A 758 -28.48 -45.36 -34.43
C PRO A 758 -27.09 -44.91 -33.90
N GLN A 759 -27.15 -44.11 -32.82
CA GLN A 759 -26.26 -43.99 -31.63
C GLN A 759 -24.78 -43.56 -31.76
N VAL A 760 -24.43 -42.32 -31.32
CA VAL A 760 -23.76 -41.90 -30.04
C VAL A 760 -22.43 -42.64 -29.77
N ILE A 761 -21.23 -42.01 -29.71
CA ILE A 761 -20.60 -41.19 -28.65
C ILE A 761 -19.24 -40.72 -29.25
N GLU A 762 -18.66 -39.51 -29.09
CA GLU A 762 -18.97 -38.22 -28.44
C GLU A 762 -18.11 -37.10 -29.09
N GLU A 763 -18.49 -35.81 -29.01
CA GLU A 763 -17.59 -34.67 -29.32
C GLU A 763 -17.82 -33.45 -28.42
N CYS A 764 -16.72 -32.82 -27.98
CA CYS A 764 -16.72 -31.56 -27.24
C CYS A 764 -15.90 -30.52 -28.01
N SER A 765 -16.55 -29.50 -28.58
CA SER A 765 -15.92 -28.26 -29.08
C SER A 765 -16.95 -27.17 -29.31
N THR A 766 -16.72 -25.99 -28.73
CA THR A 766 -17.48 -24.75 -28.99
C THR A 766 -16.93 -24.03 -30.22
N PRO A 767 -17.75 -23.16 -30.85
CA PRO A 767 -17.26 -21.83 -31.14
C PRO A 767 -18.24 -20.68 -30.80
N CYS A 768 -17.64 -19.50 -30.57
CA CYS A 768 -18.30 -18.18 -30.49
C CYS A 768 -18.97 -17.77 -31.83
N PHE A 769 -19.77 -16.70 -31.98
CA PHE A 769 -20.15 -15.51 -31.17
C PHE A 769 -21.51 -15.01 -31.71
N THR A 770 -22.32 -14.26 -30.93
CA THR A 770 -22.94 -12.95 -31.28
C THR A 770 -24.04 -12.53 -30.28
N SER A 771 -24.39 -11.24 -30.30
CA SER A 771 -25.21 -10.56 -29.28
C SER A 771 -26.70 -10.45 -29.62
N GLY A 772 -27.56 -10.62 -28.62
CA GLY A 772 -28.86 -9.94 -28.56
C GLY A 772 -30.12 -10.80 -28.63
N SER A 773 -30.48 -11.48 -27.54
CA SER A 773 -31.88 -11.75 -27.18
C SER A 773 -31.98 -12.13 -25.71
N SER A 774 -32.94 -11.54 -24.99
CA SER A 774 -33.34 -12.01 -23.66
C SER A 774 -34.14 -13.30 -23.84
N LEU A 775 -33.49 -14.46 -23.77
CA LEU A 775 -34.17 -15.75 -23.80
C LEU A 775 -35.00 -15.94 -22.52
N GLU A 776 -36.27 -15.54 -22.59
CA GLU A 776 -37.27 -16.09 -21.67
C GLU A 776 -37.31 -17.61 -21.88
N LEU A 777 -36.86 -18.37 -20.88
CA LEU A 777 -36.98 -19.83 -20.88
C LEU A 777 -38.43 -20.21 -21.20
N SER A 778 -38.59 -21.17 -22.12
CA SER A 778 -39.92 -21.64 -22.52
C SER A 778 -40.67 -22.20 -21.32
N PHE A 779 -42.01 -22.25 -21.40
CA PHE A 779 -42.83 -22.83 -20.33
C PHE A 779 -42.39 -24.27 -19.99
N GLU A 780 -42.04 -25.07 -21.01
CA GLU A 780 -41.51 -26.43 -20.86
C GLU A 780 -40.13 -26.48 -20.19
N GLN A 781 -39.22 -25.57 -20.53
CA GLN A 781 -37.90 -25.48 -19.88
C GLN A 781 -38.03 -25.11 -18.40
N LYS A 782 -38.89 -24.12 -18.10
CA LYS A 782 -39.21 -23.73 -16.71
C LYS A 782 -39.88 -24.89 -15.97
N LEU A 783 -40.81 -25.60 -16.60
CA LEU A 783 -41.51 -26.76 -16.03
C LEU A 783 -40.51 -27.85 -15.65
N MET A 784 -39.72 -28.34 -16.60
CA MET A 784 -38.80 -29.46 -16.39
C MET A 784 -37.66 -29.12 -15.42
N GLY A 785 -37.16 -27.88 -15.43
CA GLY A 785 -36.18 -27.41 -14.43
C GLY A 785 -36.73 -27.47 -13.00
N ASN A 786 -37.97 -27.03 -12.79
CA ASN A 786 -38.60 -27.10 -11.47
C ASN A 786 -38.96 -28.53 -11.05
N VAL A 787 -39.32 -29.41 -11.99
CA VAL A 787 -39.47 -30.85 -11.72
C VAL A 787 -38.16 -31.48 -11.24
N ALA A 788 -37.02 -31.09 -11.80
CA ALA A 788 -35.71 -31.57 -11.37
C ALA A 788 -35.35 -31.08 -9.95
N LEU A 789 -35.56 -29.79 -9.65
CA LEU A 789 -35.31 -29.23 -8.31
C LEU A 789 -36.17 -29.89 -7.21
N ILE A 790 -37.41 -30.26 -7.52
CA ILE A 790 -38.25 -31.01 -6.57
C ILE A 790 -37.71 -32.44 -6.35
N ARG A 791 -37.17 -33.11 -7.38
CA ARG A 791 -36.52 -34.43 -7.24
C ARG A 791 -35.26 -34.38 -6.37
N GLU A 792 -34.43 -33.36 -6.57
CA GLU A 792 -33.23 -33.09 -5.77
C GLU A 792 -33.62 -32.83 -4.30
N SER A 793 -34.61 -31.97 -4.06
CA SER A 793 -35.11 -31.69 -2.70
C SER A 793 -35.73 -32.91 -1.99
N ILE A 794 -36.28 -33.88 -2.75
CA ILE A 794 -36.74 -35.18 -2.21
C ILE A 794 -35.55 -36.06 -1.80
N ALA A 795 -34.48 -36.09 -2.61
CA ALA A 795 -33.27 -36.86 -2.30
C ALA A 795 -32.56 -36.31 -1.05
N ASP A 796 -32.52 -34.99 -0.89
CA ASP A 796 -31.95 -34.30 0.28
C ASP A 796 -32.88 -34.30 1.52
N GLN A 797 -34.08 -34.88 1.40
CA GLN A 797 -35.12 -34.93 2.44
C GLN A 797 -35.49 -33.55 3.04
N CYS A 798 -35.42 -32.48 2.25
CA CYS A 798 -35.66 -31.12 2.71
C CYS A 798 -37.05 -30.61 2.29
N TRP A 799 -38.03 -30.63 3.22
CA TRP A 799 -39.36 -30.08 2.95
C TRP A 799 -39.34 -28.54 2.83
N GLY A 800 -38.57 -27.83 3.66
CA GLY A 800 -38.42 -26.37 3.58
C GLY A 800 -38.06 -25.84 2.18
N LEU A 801 -37.12 -26.48 1.47
CA LEU A 801 -36.78 -26.11 0.08
C LEU A 801 -37.95 -26.28 -0.88
N ILE A 802 -38.73 -27.37 -0.74
CA ILE A 802 -39.94 -27.61 -1.54
C ILE A 802 -41.01 -26.56 -1.22
N ALA A 803 -41.16 -26.18 0.05
CA ALA A 803 -42.10 -25.16 0.47
C ALA A 803 -41.77 -23.79 -0.16
N THR A 804 -40.50 -23.34 -0.06
CA THR A 804 -40.05 -22.07 -0.66
C THR A 804 -40.12 -22.09 -2.18
N LEU A 805 -39.63 -23.14 -2.85
CA LEU A 805 -39.72 -23.27 -4.31
C LEU A 805 -41.17 -23.15 -4.80
N THR A 806 -42.11 -23.75 -4.07
CA THR A 806 -43.52 -23.76 -4.46
C THR A 806 -44.29 -22.53 -3.98
N GLU A 807 -43.73 -21.62 -3.19
CA GLU A 807 -44.49 -20.50 -2.61
C GLU A 807 -45.04 -19.58 -3.72
N GLU A 808 -44.17 -19.12 -4.62
CA GLU A 808 -44.48 -18.12 -5.67
C GLU A 808 -45.16 -18.70 -6.94
N TRP A 809 -45.23 -20.02 -7.12
CA TRP A 809 -45.81 -20.61 -8.33
C TRP A 809 -47.33 -20.43 -8.42
N THR A 810 -47.88 -20.19 -9.61
CA THR A 810 -49.34 -20.17 -9.85
C THR A 810 -49.96 -21.55 -9.68
N SER A 811 -51.28 -21.62 -9.49
CA SER A 811 -52.05 -22.87 -9.38
C SER A 811 -51.88 -23.78 -10.59
N GLU A 812 -51.79 -23.20 -11.78
CA GLU A 812 -51.68 -23.90 -13.06
C GLU A 812 -50.27 -24.47 -13.22
N PHE A 813 -49.23 -23.69 -12.89
CA PHE A 813 -47.84 -24.14 -12.96
C PHE A 813 -47.53 -25.20 -11.90
N LYS A 814 -48.03 -25.03 -10.66
CA LYS A 814 -48.04 -26.09 -9.63
C LYS A 814 -48.65 -27.38 -10.18
N SER A 815 -49.86 -27.30 -10.74
CA SER A 815 -50.57 -28.46 -11.28
C SER A 815 -49.79 -29.15 -12.42
N ALA A 816 -49.07 -28.41 -13.24
CA ALA A 816 -48.18 -28.95 -14.27
C ALA A 816 -46.97 -29.68 -13.64
N VAL A 817 -46.19 -29.02 -12.76
CA VAL A 817 -45.02 -29.63 -12.10
C VAL A 817 -45.41 -30.91 -11.34
N TRP A 818 -46.53 -30.89 -10.60
CA TRP A 818 -47.03 -32.05 -9.87
C TRP A 818 -47.56 -33.19 -10.77
N LYS A 819 -47.78 -32.99 -12.07
CA LYS A 819 -48.16 -34.07 -13.01
C LYS A 819 -46.95 -34.87 -13.50
N GLU A 820 -45.82 -34.20 -13.72
CA GLU A 820 -44.56 -34.79 -14.20
C GLU A 820 -43.80 -35.60 -13.13
N LEU A 821 -44.24 -35.52 -11.86
CA LEU A 821 -43.74 -36.35 -10.78
C LEU A 821 -44.49 -37.68 -10.69
N THR A 822 -43.74 -38.74 -10.46
CA THR A 822 -44.24 -40.10 -10.25
C THR A 822 -45.13 -40.19 -8.99
N PRO A 823 -45.96 -41.24 -8.85
CA PRO A 823 -46.72 -41.48 -7.62
C PRO A 823 -45.84 -41.61 -6.37
N GLN A 824 -44.64 -42.21 -6.51
CA GLN A 824 -43.69 -42.42 -5.42
C GLN A 824 -43.06 -41.09 -4.95
N GLU A 825 -42.60 -40.25 -5.88
CA GLU A 825 -42.08 -38.90 -5.56
C GLU A 825 -43.14 -38.06 -4.84
N ARG A 826 -44.38 -38.04 -5.35
CA ARG A 826 -45.49 -37.32 -4.69
C ARG A 826 -45.85 -37.88 -3.30
N GLN A 827 -45.58 -39.15 -3.03
CA GLN A 827 -45.76 -39.74 -1.72
C GLN A 827 -44.61 -39.38 -0.77
N ALA A 828 -43.37 -39.36 -1.26
CA ALA A 828 -42.20 -38.90 -0.50
C ALA A 828 -42.36 -37.44 -0.06
N VAL A 829 -42.77 -36.55 -0.96
CA VAL A 829 -43.06 -35.13 -0.64
C VAL A 829 -44.10 -34.99 0.49
N LYS A 830 -45.15 -35.81 0.47
CA LYS A 830 -46.17 -35.83 1.55
C LYS A 830 -45.63 -36.36 2.88
N GLN A 831 -44.67 -37.28 2.85
CA GLN A 831 -44.02 -37.80 4.05
C GLN A 831 -43.06 -36.78 4.65
N LEU A 832 -42.26 -36.10 3.81
CA LEU A 832 -41.40 -34.99 4.25
C LEU A 832 -42.21 -33.86 4.89
N LYS A 833 -43.35 -33.47 4.30
CA LYS A 833 -44.30 -32.51 4.88
C LYS A 833 -44.91 -32.94 6.22
N ALA A 834 -44.88 -34.23 6.57
CA ALA A 834 -45.43 -34.76 7.82
C ALA A 834 -44.36 -35.05 8.88
N LEU A 835 -43.08 -34.83 8.56
CA LEU A 835 -41.94 -34.95 9.46
C LEU A 835 -41.46 -33.58 9.98
N GLU A 836 -41.86 -32.50 9.30
CA GLU A 836 -41.75 -31.09 9.74
C GLU A 836 -43.05 -30.64 10.46
#